data_AF-A0A7J9WYB8-F1
#
_entry.id   AF-A0A7J9WYB8-F1
#
_cell.length_a   1.000
_cell.length_b   1.000
_cell.length_c   1.000
_cell.angle_alpha   90.00
_cell.angle_beta   90.00
_cell.angle_gamma   90.00
#
_symmetry.space_group_name_H-M   'P 1'
#
loop_
_entity.id
_entity.type
_entity.pdbx_description
1 polymer ?
#
loop_
_entity_poly.entity_id
_entity_poly.type
_entity_poly.pdbx_seq_one_letter_code
_entity_poly.pdbx_strand_id
1 'polypeptide(L)'
;MLEGREGPFDRSPVAPFQRGVWTVRNPFGVRRILPILVALALALPAVGLSSAPAQELDSADAFDYVKDSAAKLGVTRADVADVFVTSKFKSSHSGITHFNLNQRYQKLEVFGAHATVSVAADGEVVFASGALVRDLGAGASDDANLDATEAVEAAADALELDGPENLRVLKREGGPAEESVLSRAGISDEPIPARLGWQPTKNGLRLAWQLTIDDSTDVHLWNATVDAETGSLLDVDDWTVEDNHKDLKRTLKRGGTSASATTASNGGPVSPNPVDDGSSYRVFELPKESPNDGDRALVTNPADGLASPFGWHDTDGLPGAEFTITRGNNVHAYLDQDNNNAPDFGAPPFEAHTGERYVFSQTADISYKRLTQEVAVPSAGGDLTFWADYNTETAWDHLFVEARSPGADDWTTLPDANGHTTQATGESCPAGWRELHPHLDHYQTLAAGACTPTGTTGEWHAASGGSGGWQEWSVDLSAWAGESVEVSIAYVSDWAIQENGVAVDDVTLPDGTSTSFETGLDGWEVTGPPAGSAPNPNNWVRTDPSSLPVGDTDGGPGLDFDFPADLNEHAQNYRDAVVTNLFYGCNTFHDVFYRYGFDEPSGNFQANNYGRGGGEGDYVRCEAADGGGTNNANFSTPAADSGTPRMQMYLWPGAQFGLPNQVVVDDVGTFGAQFARFSPAPTVAGLPGQTIVYASTGCDAGLYPDPLPASDWAAIVDGGTAACSYLQRVQVAQALGANAVIVAHNTAAAPPILSSPMVGTPAEIPAVGISQADGNAIKAAVAAGTTIANVRKNPDHPGIRDGDFENGIIFHEYGHGVSLRLTGGPGINCLTGNEQAGEGWSDFVAISTLLNPALDDPQGPRGMGPYALFQDSRQGAGIRPRPYSRNMAIQPFTYDSIKSGGWLNGTSLALPHGLGHGWASVLWDMTWDLVDKHGFNPNVYESWSTGGNNRAIQYVVDGLKLQGCGPGLVVARDAIIAGADELSDGEDTCTLWSSFSRRGLGFSAVQGTTNRNDNDEAFDTHPDCLRGFQPPPPHPYGTLRDVDAGDAVPLRFTADGYRRLDVLASNSPFSRRVDCDTLRVPSQGEFTTPRELPIDTETPGNSKLTVNANGVFTYPWATLEEWGGTCREVVVTRDDGKQHRAFFRFL
;
A
#
# COMPACT_ATOMS: atom_id res chain seq x y z
N MET A 1 -26.27 -22.14 -19.46
CA MET A 1 -26.98 -23.02 -18.53
C MET A 1 -25.94 -23.87 -17.83
N LEU A 2 -25.41 -23.38 -16.70
CA LEU A 2 -24.70 -24.15 -15.69
C LEU A 2 -25.00 -23.42 -14.37
N GLU A 3 -25.76 -24.12 -13.53
CA GLU A 3 -26.15 -23.74 -12.18
C GLU A 3 -25.02 -24.04 -11.19
N GLY A 4 -24.90 -23.18 -10.17
CA GLY A 4 -24.83 -23.62 -8.77
C GLY A 4 -23.49 -24.12 -8.23
N ARG A 5 -22.75 -23.21 -7.58
CA ARG A 5 -22.17 -23.38 -6.23
C ARG A 5 -21.90 -21.99 -5.66
N GLU A 6 -22.96 -21.36 -5.15
CA GLU A 6 -22.81 -20.35 -4.10
C GLU A 6 -22.72 -21.16 -2.79
N GLY A 7 -21.55 -21.15 -2.15
CA GLY A 7 -21.39 -21.62 -0.77
C GLY A 7 -22.03 -20.59 0.18
N PRO A 8 -22.75 -21.01 1.23
CA PRO A 8 -23.44 -20.08 2.11
C PRO A 8 -22.49 -19.63 3.22
N PHE A 9 -21.74 -18.55 3.01
CA PHE A 9 -21.35 -17.71 4.14
C PHE A 9 -22.55 -16.84 4.49
N ASP A 10 -23.38 -17.34 5.41
CA ASP A 10 -24.40 -16.53 6.06
C ASP A 10 -23.69 -15.46 6.91
N ARG A 11 -23.35 -14.32 6.28
CA ARG A 11 -23.00 -13.07 6.97
C ARG A 11 -24.23 -12.63 7.76
N SER A 12 -24.41 -13.27 8.92
CA SER A 12 -25.52 -13.02 9.83
C SER A 12 -25.47 -11.55 10.27
N PRO A 13 -26.53 -10.75 10.04
CA PRO A 13 -26.58 -9.39 10.55
C PRO A 13 -26.66 -9.45 12.08
N VAL A 14 -25.60 -9.02 12.75
CA VAL A 14 -25.61 -8.73 14.19
C VAL A 14 -26.74 -7.71 14.46
N ALA A 15 -27.58 -7.98 15.46
CA ALA A 15 -28.68 -7.09 15.84
C ALA A 15 -28.16 -5.67 16.15
N PRO A 16 -28.94 -4.61 15.84
CA PRO A 16 -28.43 -3.26 15.62
C PRO A 16 -27.88 -2.64 16.91
N PHE A 17 -26.57 -2.42 16.95
CA PHE A 17 -25.95 -1.48 17.86
C PHE A 17 -26.16 -0.07 17.28
N GLN A 18 -26.90 0.81 17.96
CA GLN A 18 -26.94 2.21 17.57
C GLN A 18 -25.56 2.82 17.83
N ARG A 19 -24.80 3.07 16.75
CA ARG A 19 -23.56 3.85 16.80
C ARG A 19 -23.93 5.33 16.79
N GLY A 20 -23.33 6.09 17.69
CA GLY A 20 -23.55 7.52 17.78
C GLY A 20 -22.26 8.29 17.51
N VAL A 21 -22.36 9.32 16.67
CA VAL A 21 -21.38 10.41 16.56
C VAL A 21 -21.72 11.42 17.63
N TRP A 22 -20.73 11.83 18.43
CA TRP A 22 -20.96 12.80 19.50
C TRP A 22 -19.93 13.92 19.42
N THR A 23 -20.24 14.94 18.63
CA THR A 23 -19.54 16.22 18.70
C THR A 23 -19.88 16.90 20.04
N VAL A 24 -18.87 17.17 20.86
CA VAL A 24 -19.05 17.86 22.16
C VAL A 24 -19.13 19.37 21.95
N ARG A 25 -18.44 19.87 20.91
CA ARG A 25 -18.68 21.20 20.37
C ARG A 25 -19.99 21.20 19.57
N ASN A 26 -20.94 22.02 20.04
CA ASN A 26 -21.65 22.86 19.09
C ASN A 26 -20.54 23.67 18.40
N PRO A 27 -20.27 23.56 17.08
CA PRO A 27 -19.05 24.08 16.45
C PRO A 27 -18.81 25.59 16.63
N PHE A 28 -19.69 26.32 17.33
CA PHE A 28 -19.58 27.76 17.57
C PHE A 28 -19.93 28.19 19.00
N GLY A 29 -19.38 27.49 20.00
CA GLY A 29 -19.28 28.03 21.36
C GLY A 29 -18.33 29.23 21.40
N VAL A 30 -18.88 30.46 21.36
CA VAL A 30 -18.16 31.74 21.44
C VAL A 30 -16.95 31.66 22.39
N ARG A 31 -15.71 31.62 21.84
CA ARG A 31 -14.50 31.93 22.60
C ARG A 31 -14.76 33.28 23.27
N ARG A 32 -14.72 33.34 24.60
CA ARG A 32 -14.88 34.59 25.36
C ARG A 32 -13.81 35.57 24.89
N ILE A 33 -14.16 36.46 23.98
CA ILE A 33 -13.35 37.63 23.64
C ILE A 33 -13.29 38.48 24.90
N LEU A 34 -12.21 38.35 25.66
CA LEU A 34 -11.85 39.34 26.68
C LEU A 34 -11.41 40.59 25.90
N PRO A 35 -12.10 41.74 26.00
CA PRO A 35 -11.68 42.91 25.26
C PRO A 35 -10.39 43.45 25.90
N ILE A 36 -9.34 43.55 25.07
CA ILE A 36 -8.11 44.26 25.39
C ILE A 36 -8.46 45.72 25.69
N LEU A 37 -8.49 46.09 26.97
CA LEU A 37 -8.53 47.47 27.42
C LEU A 37 -7.10 47.98 27.57
N VAL A 38 -6.68 48.79 26.60
CA VAL A 38 -5.49 49.64 26.68
C VAL A 38 -5.75 50.76 27.69
N ALA A 39 -5.07 50.74 28.85
CA ALA A 39 -4.47 51.90 29.53
C ALA A 39 -3.99 51.53 30.95
N LEU A 40 -2.66 51.51 31.17
CA LEU A 40 -1.90 52.54 31.90
C LEU A 40 -0.50 51.98 32.24
N ALA A 41 0.54 52.71 31.82
CA ALA A 41 1.91 52.48 32.26
C ALA A 41 2.11 52.93 33.72
N LEU A 42 2.79 52.11 34.54
CA LEU A 42 3.92 52.50 35.42
C LEU A 42 4.31 51.39 36.43
N ALA A 43 5.59 50.99 36.36
CA ALA A 43 6.51 50.60 37.45
C ALA A 43 6.54 49.17 38.08
N LEU A 44 7.57 48.40 37.65
CA LEU A 44 8.47 47.46 38.40
C LEU A 44 7.90 46.13 38.99
N PRO A 45 8.73 45.07 39.21
CA PRO A 45 10.01 44.65 38.60
C PRO A 45 9.93 43.23 37.98
N ALA A 46 11.02 42.80 37.34
CA ALA A 46 11.19 41.50 36.69
C ALA A 46 10.78 40.30 37.57
N VAL A 47 9.68 39.65 37.20
CA VAL A 47 9.40 38.26 37.57
C VAL A 47 9.82 37.43 36.37
N GLY A 48 10.78 36.52 36.58
CA GLY A 48 11.13 35.54 35.58
C GLY A 48 9.88 34.73 35.23
N LEU A 49 9.44 34.84 33.98
CA LEU A 49 8.49 33.90 33.40
C LEU A 49 9.23 32.57 33.30
N SER A 50 9.13 31.72 34.33
CA SER A 50 9.21 30.30 34.08
C SER A 50 7.96 29.96 33.26
N SER A 51 8.12 29.67 31.98
CA SER A 51 7.14 28.86 31.27
C SER A 51 7.02 27.56 32.06
N ALA A 52 5.92 27.39 32.79
CA ALA A 52 5.57 26.06 33.28
C ALA A 52 5.49 25.15 32.03
N PRO A 53 6.12 23.97 32.03
CA PRO A 53 5.91 23.02 30.95
C PRO A 53 4.41 22.80 30.78
N ALA A 54 3.93 22.78 29.53
CA ALA A 54 2.55 22.40 29.25
C ALA A 54 2.31 21.04 29.92
N GLN A 55 1.32 20.95 30.80
CA GLN A 55 0.97 19.71 31.46
C GLN A 55 0.55 18.70 30.39
N GLU A 56 1.23 17.57 30.31
CA GLU A 56 0.86 16.50 29.39
C GLU A 56 -0.56 16.03 29.71
N LEU A 57 -1.42 15.90 28.69
CA LEU A 57 -2.80 15.41 28.89
C LEU A 57 -2.77 13.98 29.41
N ASP A 58 -3.49 13.73 30.51
CA ASP A 58 -3.57 12.44 31.19
C ASP A 58 -4.67 11.58 30.55
N SER A 59 -4.40 10.28 30.38
CA SER A 59 -5.40 9.30 29.93
C SER A 59 -6.63 9.24 30.84
N ALA A 60 -6.51 9.69 32.10
CA ALA A 60 -7.63 9.85 33.01
C ALA A 60 -8.76 10.72 32.43
N ASP A 61 -8.43 11.80 31.70
CA ASP A 61 -9.42 12.71 31.12
C ASP A 61 -10.26 12.01 30.03
N ALA A 62 -9.62 11.18 29.20
CA ALA A 62 -10.31 10.39 28.18
C ALA A 62 -11.20 9.30 28.80
N PHE A 63 -10.71 8.62 29.85
CA PHE A 63 -11.50 7.61 30.56
C PHE A 63 -12.71 8.22 31.27
N ASP A 64 -12.55 9.38 31.90
CA ASP A 64 -13.64 10.07 32.57
C ASP A 64 -14.68 10.56 31.57
N TYR A 65 -14.24 11.06 30.40
CA TYR A 65 -15.16 11.40 29.31
C TYR A 65 -16.00 10.20 28.85
N VAL A 66 -15.37 9.05 28.60
CA VAL A 66 -16.09 7.82 28.17
C VAL A 66 -17.09 7.37 29.25
N LYS A 67 -16.70 7.39 30.52
CA LYS A 67 -17.57 7.00 31.64
C LYS A 67 -18.74 7.97 31.84
N ASP A 68 -18.48 9.27 31.75
CA ASP A 68 -19.51 10.29 31.92
C ASP A 68 -20.45 10.37 30.71
N SER A 69 -19.96 9.98 29.53
CA SER A 69 -20.72 9.92 28.29
C SER A 69 -21.27 8.54 27.94
N ALA A 70 -21.14 7.53 28.82
CA ALA A 70 -21.51 6.14 28.54
C ALA A 70 -22.91 5.99 27.92
N ALA A 71 -23.91 6.67 28.49
CA ALA A 71 -25.29 6.62 27.98
C ALA A 71 -25.45 7.23 26.58
N LYS A 72 -24.62 8.20 26.21
CA LYS A 72 -24.55 8.72 24.82
C LYS A 72 -23.90 7.67 23.93
N LEU A 73 -22.80 7.06 24.38
CA LEU A 73 -22.08 6.01 23.63
C LEU A 73 -22.86 4.69 23.48
N GLY A 74 -24.15 4.63 23.82
CA GLY A 74 -24.98 3.44 23.67
C GLY A 74 -24.69 2.32 24.68
N VAL A 75 -23.92 2.62 25.73
CA VAL A 75 -23.43 1.66 26.73
C VAL A 75 -23.75 2.14 28.15
N THR A 76 -23.59 1.27 29.15
CA THR A 76 -23.72 1.62 30.55
C THR A 76 -22.36 1.98 31.16
N ARG A 77 -22.35 2.65 32.33
CA ARG A 77 -21.09 2.87 33.07
C ARG A 77 -20.38 1.56 33.47
N ALA A 78 -21.14 0.46 33.60
CA ALA A 78 -20.56 -0.85 33.90
C ALA A 78 -19.80 -1.42 32.70
N ASP A 79 -20.31 -1.19 31.48
CA ASP A 79 -19.69 -1.65 30.24
C ASP A 79 -18.36 -0.94 29.92
N VAL A 80 -18.16 0.27 30.46
CA VAL A 80 -16.92 1.05 30.29
C VAL A 80 -16.15 1.20 31.61
N ALA A 81 -16.38 0.28 32.56
CA ALA A 81 -15.68 0.28 33.83
C ALA A 81 -14.20 -0.10 33.66
N ASP A 82 -13.89 -0.97 32.70
CA ASP A 82 -12.53 -1.38 32.31
C ASP A 82 -12.33 -1.09 30.82
N VAL A 83 -11.71 0.04 30.55
CA VAL A 83 -11.20 0.46 29.24
C VAL A 83 -9.72 0.76 29.41
N PHE A 84 -8.95 0.56 28.35
CA PHE A 84 -7.52 0.87 28.34
C PHE A 84 -7.13 1.55 27.03
N VAL A 85 -6.02 2.28 27.07
CA VAL A 85 -5.46 2.94 25.88
C VAL A 85 -4.71 1.90 25.05
N THR A 86 -5.09 1.74 23.79
CA THR A 86 -4.36 0.95 22.81
C THR A 86 -3.27 1.79 22.14
N SER A 87 -3.53 3.07 21.87
CA SER A 87 -2.52 4.02 21.42
C SER A 87 -2.86 5.46 21.83
N LYS A 88 -1.82 6.28 22.02
CA LYS A 88 -1.91 7.72 22.32
C LYS A 88 -0.87 8.45 21.50
N PHE A 89 -1.30 9.38 20.66
CA PHE A 89 -0.39 10.24 19.91
C PHE A 89 -0.98 11.64 19.73
N LYS A 90 -0.11 12.61 19.45
CA LYS A 90 -0.49 14.00 19.25
C LYS A 90 -0.20 14.40 17.81
N SER A 91 -1.22 14.88 17.11
CA SER A 91 -1.06 15.46 15.78
C SER A 91 -0.19 16.72 15.84
N SER A 92 0.90 16.73 15.08
CA SER A 92 1.92 17.78 15.10
C SER A 92 1.40 19.13 14.61
N HIS A 93 0.49 19.14 13.63
CA HIS A 93 -0.05 20.33 12.97
C HIS A 93 -1.25 20.96 13.70
N SER A 94 -2.16 20.16 14.26
CA SER A 94 -3.35 20.65 14.99
C SER A 94 -3.14 20.74 16.50
N GLY A 95 -2.17 19.98 17.03
CA GLY A 95 -1.96 19.84 18.46
C GLY A 95 -3.01 18.99 19.18
N ILE A 96 -3.94 18.37 18.44
CA ILE A 96 -4.94 17.43 18.97
C ILE A 96 -4.24 16.15 19.44
N THR A 97 -4.57 15.69 20.65
CA THR A 97 -4.14 14.40 21.18
C THR A 97 -5.25 13.37 20.98
N HIS A 98 -4.94 12.26 20.34
CA HIS A 98 -5.84 11.14 20.07
C HIS A 98 -5.61 10.05 21.11
N PHE A 99 -6.68 9.64 21.79
CA PHE A 99 -6.69 8.50 22.70
C PHE A 99 -7.53 7.39 22.05
N ASN A 100 -6.87 6.35 21.57
CA ASN A 100 -7.53 5.15 21.07
C ASN A 100 -7.65 4.14 22.20
N LEU A 101 -8.85 3.65 22.41
CA LEU A 101 -9.26 2.89 23.57
C LEU A 101 -9.89 1.57 23.14
N ASN A 102 -9.79 0.54 23.97
CA ASN A 102 -10.54 -0.70 23.82
C ASN A 102 -11.18 -1.13 25.16
N GLN A 103 -12.33 -1.79 25.10
CA GLN A 103 -12.98 -2.42 26.26
C GLN A 103 -12.26 -3.70 26.67
N ARG A 104 -12.26 -3.97 27.99
CA ARG A 104 -11.91 -5.27 28.53
C ARG A 104 -13.04 -5.85 29.34
N TYR A 105 -13.14 -7.17 29.30
CA TYR A 105 -13.97 -7.95 30.20
C TYR A 105 -13.11 -9.04 30.82
N GLN A 106 -13.13 -9.15 32.15
CA GLN A 106 -12.28 -10.09 32.89
C GLN A 106 -10.77 -10.00 32.54
N LYS A 107 -10.28 -8.77 32.28
CA LYS A 107 -8.89 -8.44 31.87
C LYS A 107 -8.47 -8.91 30.47
N LEU A 108 -9.38 -9.47 29.69
CA LEU A 108 -9.18 -9.79 28.28
C LEU A 108 -9.84 -8.73 27.41
N GLU A 109 -9.24 -8.44 26.26
CA GLU A 109 -9.80 -7.52 25.28
C GLU A 109 -11.14 -8.01 24.75
N VAL A 110 -12.04 -7.07 24.45
CA VAL A 110 -13.21 -7.36 23.63
C VAL A 110 -12.87 -6.95 22.20
N PHE A 111 -12.73 -7.92 21.31
CA PHE A 111 -12.32 -7.66 19.93
C PHE A 111 -13.35 -6.77 19.21
N GLY A 112 -12.86 -5.78 18.46
CA GLY A 112 -13.70 -4.81 17.76
C GLY A 112 -14.34 -3.72 18.63
N ALA A 113 -14.15 -3.75 19.96
CA ALA A 113 -14.83 -2.86 20.91
C ALA A 113 -14.09 -1.54 21.19
N HIS A 114 -13.76 -0.81 20.12
CA HIS A 114 -12.86 0.34 20.17
C HIS A 114 -13.58 1.69 20.30
N ALA A 115 -12.91 2.67 20.89
CA ALA A 115 -13.32 4.06 20.85
C ALA A 115 -12.13 5.01 20.71
N THR A 116 -12.31 6.07 19.94
CA THR A 116 -11.33 7.15 19.80
C THR A 116 -11.88 8.40 20.47
N VAL A 117 -11.09 9.01 21.36
CA VAL A 117 -11.39 10.29 22.01
C VAL A 117 -10.28 11.26 21.64
N SER A 118 -10.63 12.36 20.98
CA SER A 118 -9.67 13.34 20.49
C SER A 118 -9.82 14.66 21.24
N VAL A 119 -8.73 15.15 21.80
CA VAL A 119 -8.69 16.25 22.76
C VAL A 119 -7.79 17.37 22.24
N ALA A 120 -8.31 18.59 22.17
CA ALA A 120 -7.57 19.78 21.78
C ALA A 120 -6.49 20.15 22.81
N ALA A 121 -5.57 21.03 22.42
CA ALA A 121 -4.47 21.47 23.28
C ALA A 121 -4.92 22.20 24.56
N ASP A 122 -6.15 22.73 24.60
CA ASP A 122 -6.75 23.37 25.78
C ASP A 122 -7.51 22.39 26.69
N GLY A 123 -7.51 21.09 26.37
CA GLY A 123 -8.17 20.02 27.12
C GLY A 123 -9.64 19.78 26.73
N GLU A 124 -10.18 20.51 25.75
CA GLU A 124 -11.53 20.27 25.24
C GLU A 124 -11.60 18.99 24.38
N VAL A 125 -12.60 18.14 24.58
CA VAL A 125 -12.87 17.01 23.68
C VAL A 125 -13.45 17.54 22.37
N VAL A 126 -12.71 17.39 21.28
CA VAL A 126 -13.11 17.84 19.93
C VAL A 126 -14.03 16.82 19.27
N PHE A 127 -13.69 15.54 19.40
CA PHE A 127 -14.41 14.46 18.74
C PHE A 127 -14.32 13.16 19.56
N ALA A 128 -15.40 12.38 19.54
CA ALA A 128 -15.38 11.03 20.08
C ALA A 128 -16.33 10.11 19.29
N SER A 129 -15.84 8.93 18.95
CA SER A 129 -16.56 7.92 18.17
C SER A 129 -16.01 6.52 18.45
N GLY A 130 -16.74 5.49 18.04
CA GLY A 130 -16.32 4.10 18.23
C GLY A 130 -17.46 3.10 18.18
N ALA A 131 -17.13 1.85 18.49
CA ALA A 131 -18.00 0.69 18.45
C ALA A 131 -17.93 -0.10 19.76
N LEU A 132 -18.37 0.50 20.87
CA LEU A 132 -18.37 -0.17 22.18
C LEU A 132 -19.48 -1.22 22.30
N VAL A 133 -19.21 -2.30 23.02
CA VAL A 133 -20.13 -3.40 23.32
C VAL A 133 -20.87 -3.12 24.64
N ARG A 134 -22.17 -3.45 24.66
CA ARG A 134 -23.07 -3.28 25.82
C ARG A 134 -23.34 -4.59 26.54
N ASP A 135 -23.84 -4.49 27.78
CA ASP A 135 -24.27 -5.62 28.60
C ASP A 135 -23.15 -6.66 28.81
N LEU A 136 -21.93 -6.19 29.09
CA LEU A 136 -20.76 -7.06 29.29
C LEU A 136 -21.03 -8.11 30.38
N GLY A 137 -20.91 -9.39 30.03
CA GLY A 137 -21.13 -10.54 30.92
C GLY A 137 -22.49 -11.23 30.80
N ALA A 138 -23.46 -10.65 30.09
CA ALA A 138 -24.71 -11.35 29.78
C ALA A 138 -24.48 -12.40 28.68
N GLY A 139 -24.53 -13.69 29.03
CA GLY A 139 -24.35 -14.79 28.06
C GLY A 139 -22.90 -15.02 27.63
N ALA A 140 -21.93 -14.56 28.43
CA ALA A 140 -20.52 -14.86 28.19
C ALA A 140 -20.23 -16.37 28.35
N SER A 141 -19.36 -16.94 27.51
CA SER A 141 -18.85 -18.31 27.69
C SER A 141 -17.88 -18.42 28.88
N ASP A 142 -17.71 -19.63 29.42
CA ASP A 142 -16.92 -19.86 30.64
C ASP A 142 -15.60 -20.64 30.43
N ASP A 143 -15.41 -21.35 29.30
CA ASP A 143 -14.26 -22.27 29.09
C ASP A 143 -13.41 -21.89 27.86
N ALA A 144 -12.07 -21.94 28.00
CA ALA A 144 -11.11 -22.03 26.90
C ALA A 144 -10.48 -23.43 26.92
N ASN A 145 -10.83 -24.26 25.95
CA ASN A 145 -10.40 -25.65 25.86
C ASN A 145 -9.36 -25.89 24.77
N LEU A 146 -9.21 -24.96 23.84
CA LEU A 146 -8.23 -25.01 22.75
C LEU A 146 -7.01 -24.15 23.05
N ASP A 147 -5.83 -24.65 22.73
CA ASP A 147 -4.62 -23.84 22.66
C ASP A 147 -4.46 -23.12 21.31
N ALA A 148 -3.48 -22.23 21.20
CA ALA A 148 -3.24 -21.45 19.99
C ALA A 148 -2.94 -22.29 18.74
N THR A 149 -2.34 -23.49 18.91
CA THR A 149 -2.02 -24.39 17.79
C THR A 149 -3.30 -25.02 17.25
N GLU A 150 -4.16 -25.51 18.15
CA GLU A 150 -5.46 -26.08 17.79
C GLU A 150 -6.39 -25.02 17.17
N ALA A 151 -6.28 -23.76 17.61
CA ALA A 151 -7.00 -22.65 17.01
C ALA A 151 -6.56 -22.35 15.56
N VAL A 152 -5.25 -22.39 15.27
CA VAL A 152 -4.71 -22.21 13.91
C VAL A 152 -5.15 -23.34 12.99
N GLU A 153 -5.13 -24.59 13.45
CA GLU A 153 -5.65 -25.73 12.68
C GLU A 153 -7.14 -25.55 12.35
N ALA A 154 -7.94 -25.13 13.33
CA ALA A 154 -9.36 -24.86 13.14
C ALA A 154 -9.63 -23.68 12.19
N ALA A 155 -8.80 -22.64 12.21
CA ALA A 155 -8.88 -21.52 11.28
C ALA A 155 -8.54 -21.95 9.85
N ALA A 156 -7.44 -22.69 9.66
CA ALA A 156 -7.04 -23.20 8.35
C ALA A 156 -8.15 -24.07 7.72
N ASP A 157 -8.73 -24.99 8.50
CA ASP A 157 -9.86 -25.82 8.07
C ASP A 157 -11.09 -24.98 7.68
N ALA A 158 -11.41 -23.93 8.45
CA ALA A 158 -12.58 -23.09 8.23
C ALA A 158 -12.43 -22.12 7.06
N LEU A 159 -11.19 -21.69 6.78
CA LEU A 159 -10.82 -20.81 5.66
C LEU A 159 -10.54 -21.60 4.36
N GLU A 160 -10.63 -22.92 4.40
CA GLU A 160 -10.30 -23.82 3.27
C GLU A 160 -8.84 -23.71 2.80
N LEU A 161 -7.92 -23.40 3.73
CA LEU A 161 -6.46 -23.42 3.48
C LEU A 161 -5.92 -24.85 3.46
N ASP A 162 -4.70 -25.01 2.94
CA ASP A 162 -3.96 -26.26 3.07
C ASP A 162 -3.70 -26.60 4.55
N GLY A 163 -3.51 -27.88 4.87
CA GLY A 163 -3.27 -28.32 6.26
C GLY A 163 -1.89 -27.87 6.75
N PRO A 164 -1.76 -27.23 7.93
CA PRO A 164 -0.49 -26.70 8.39
C PRO A 164 0.56 -27.79 8.66
N GLU A 165 1.77 -27.59 8.14
CA GLU A 165 2.91 -28.50 8.27
C GLU A 165 3.92 -28.02 9.32
N ASN A 166 4.31 -28.89 10.26
CA ASN A 166 5.30 -28.57 11.31
C ASN A 166 4.97 -27.35 12.18
N LEU A 167 3.67 -27.05 12.35
CA LEU A 167 3.19 -25.95 13.18
C LEU A 167 3.73 -26.04 14.61
N ARG A 168 4.37 -24.96 15.07
CA ARG A 168 4.93 -24.85 16.43
C ARG A 168 4.87 -23.43 16.93
N VAL A 169 4.79 -23.27 18.24
CA VAL A 169 4.90 -21.96 18.89
C VAL A 169 6.36 -21.50 18.88
N LEU A 170 6.63 -20.34 18.27
CA LEU A 170 7.93 -19.69 18.23
C LEU A 170 8.16 -18.82 19.47
N LYS A 171 7.13 -18.07 19.88
CA LYS A 171 7.18 -17.15 21.03
C LYS A 171 5.89 -17.26 21.84
N ARG A 172 6.01 -17.17 23.16
CA ARG A 172 4.87 -16.97 24.08
C ARG A 172 5.13 -15.77 24.95
N GLU A 173 4.16 -14.88 25.04
CA GLU A 173 4.15 -13.79 26.01
C GLU A 173 3.34 -14.20 27.24
N GLY A 174 3.80 -13.78 28.42
CA GLY A 174 3.10 -14.07 29.67
C GLY A 174 1.93 -13.13 29.86
N GLY A 175 0.75 -13.63 30.22
CA GLY A 175 -0.39 -12.76 30.51
C GLY A 175 -1.73 -13.49 30.38
N PRO A 176 -2.84 -12.80 30.69
CA PRO A 176 -4.18 -13.38 30.55
C PRO A 176 -4.55 -13.73 29.10
N ALA A 177 -4.08 -12.94 28.12
CA ALA A 177 -4.39 -13.12 26.71
C ALA A 177 -3.58 -14.23 26.02
N GLU A 178 -2.66 -14.89 26.74
CA GLU A 178 -1.84 -16.00 26.22
C GLU A 178 -1.24 -15.73 24.82
N GLU A 179 -0.79 -14.49 24.59
CA GLU A 179 -0.27 -14.06 23.30
C GLU A 179 0.89 -14.95 22.85
N SER A 180 0.85 -15.37 21.60
CA SER A 180 1.84 -16.28 21.03
C SER A 180 2.06 -15.99 19.56
N VAL A 181 3.26 -16.30 19.09
CA VAL A 181 3.61 -16.28 17.67
C VAL A 181 3.91 -17.70 17.25
N LEU A 182 3.19 -18.20 16.26
CA LEU A 182 3.35 -19.54 15.71
C LEU A 182 4.13 -19.49 14.40
N SER A 183 4.76 -20.61 14.05
CA SER A 183 5.45 -20.78 12.78
C SER A 183 4.46 -20.68 11.61
N ARG A 184 4.95 -20.16 10.48
CA ARG A 184 4.29 -20.11 9.17
C ARG A 184 3.55 -21.38 8.73
N ALA A 185 4.13 -22.54 9.05
CA ALA A 185 3.56 -23.87 8.81
C ALA A 185 3.06 -24.15 7.38
N GLY A 186 3.61 -23.47 6.37
CA GLY A 186 3.23 -23.64 4.96
C GLY A 186 1.90 -23.00 4.55
N ILE A 187 1.15 -22.42 5.49
CA ILE A 187 -0.15 -21.78 5.25
C ILE A 187 -0.12 -20.25 5.36
N SER A 188 1.01 -19.72 5.84
CA SER A 188 1.21 -18.29 6.07
C SER A 188 2.59 -17.84 5.60
N ASP A 189 2.68 -16.71 4.91
CA ASP A 189 3.96 -16.11 4.47
C ASP A 189 4.74 -15.49 5.63
N GLU A 190 4.03 -15.03 6.66
CA GLU A 190 4.56 -14.47 7.90
C GLU A 190 4.24 -15.36 9.13
N PRO A 191 5.03 -15.33 10.21
CA PRO A 191 4.70 -15.99 11.47
C PRO A 191 3.32 -15.56 11.98
N ILE A 192 2.51 -16.52 12.46
CA ILE A 192 1.09 -16.33 12.79
C ILE A 192 0.96 -15.81 14.22
N PRO A 193 0.58 -14.53 14.45
CA PRO A 193 0.27 -14.03 15.78
C PRO A 193 -1.09 -14.59 16.23
N ALA A 194 -1.18 -14.95 17.51
CA ALA A 194 -2.37 -15.50 18.12
C ALA A 194 -2.58 -14.93 19.53
N ARG A 195 -3.81 -14.50 19.84
CA ARG A 195 -4.16 -13.99 21.17
C ARG A 195 -5.57 -14.34 21.60
N LEU A 196 -5.76 -14.63 22.88
CA LEU A 196 -7.03 -14.93 23.51
C LEU A 196 -7.76 -13.63 23.91
N GLY A 197 -9.04 -13.54 23.57
CA GLY A 197 -9.91 -12.42 23.93
C GLY A 197 -11.39 -12.75 23.81
N TRP A 198 -12.25 -11.73 23.86
CA TRP A 198 -13.70 -11.89 23.76
C TRP A 198 -14.21 -11.43 22.41
N GLN A 199 -14.80 -12.35 21.64
CA GLN A 199 -15.53 -12.03 20.42
C GLN A 199 -16.99 -11.70 20.74
N PRO A 200 -17.51 -10.52 20.34
CA PRO A 200 -18.94 -10.22 20.44
C PRO A 200 -19.76 -11.08 19.47
N THR A 201 -20.82 -11.72 19.97
CA THR A 201 -21.78 -12.46 19.14
C THR A 201 -23.23 -12.05 19.45
N LYS A 202 -24.19 -12.50 18.63
CA LYS A 202 -25.62 -12.30 18.88
C LYS A 202 -26.11 -12.86 20.23
N ASN A 203 -25.39 -13.82 20.80
CA ASN A 203 -25.77 -14.53 22.02
C ASN A 203 -25.01 -14.05 23.28
N GLY A 204 -24.14 -13.04 23.14
CA GLY A 204 -23.21 -12.62 24.19
C GLY A 204 -21.75 -12.76 23.75
N LEU A 205 -20.82 -12.56 24.68
CA LEU A 205 -19.39 -12.69 24.42
C LEU A 205 -18.98 -14.17 24.34
N ARG A 206 -18.11 -14.52 23.40
CA ARG A 206 -17.46 -15.84 23.33
C ARG A 206 -15.96 -15.66 23.52
N LEU A 207 -15.36 -16.46 24.39
CA LEU A 207 -13.93 -16.53 24.58
C LEU A 207 -13.33 -17.17 23.32
N ALA A 208 -12.35 -16.51 22.71
CA ALA A 208 -11.91 -16.82 21.36
C ALA A 208 -10.45 -16.47 21.13
N TRP A 209 -9.80 -17.20 20.22
CA TRP A 209 -8.48 -16.89 19.68
C TRP A 209 -8.63 -16.00 18.45
N GLN A 210 -7.97 -14.85 18.42
CA GLN A 210 -7.78 -14.04 17.22
C GLN A 210 -6.41 -14.35 16.62
N LEU A 211 -6.38 -14.59 15.30
CA LEU A 211 -5.24 -15.08 14.54
C LEU A 211 -5.05 -14.23 13.28
N THR A 212 -3.81 -13.91 12.93
CA THR A 212 -3.48 -13.27 11.64
C THR A 212 -2.71 -14.24 10.76
N ILE A 213 -3.26 -14.56 9.58
CA ILE A 213 -2.71 -15.53 8.62
C ILE A 213 -2.55 -14.83 7.27
N ASP A 214 -1.32 -14.69 6.78
CA ASP A 214 -0.99 -14.13 5.46
C ASP A 214 -0.96 -15.28 4.46
N ASP A 215 -2.10 -15.58 3.83
CA ASP A 215 -2.31 -16.78 3.03
C ASP A 215 -1.19 -17.01 2.01
N SER A 216 -0.44 -18.11 2.15
CA SER A 216 0.69 -18.43 1.26
C SER A 216 0.26 -18.84 -0.16
N THR A 217 -1.04 -18.97 -0.42
CA THR A 217 -1.60 -19.48 -1.68
C THR A 217 -2.41 -18.46 -2.46
N ASP A 218 -2.77 -17.33 -1.85
CA ASP A 218 -3.58 -16.27 -2.46
C ASP A 218 -3.22 -14.91 -1.83
N VAL A 219 -3.86 -13.84 -2.28
CA VAL A 219 -3.54 -12.46 -1.85
C VAL A 219 -4.06 -12.09 -0.46
N HIS A 220 -4.72 -13.01 0.25
CA HIS A 220 -5.54 -12.73 1.42
C HIS A 220 -4.74 -12.60 2.72
N LEU A 221 -4.94 -11.50 3.44
CA LEU A 221 -4.44 -11.34 4.81
C LEU A 221 -5.61 -11.51 5.79
N TRP A 222 -5.77 -12.71 6.32
CA TRP A 222 -6.90 -13.06 7.18
C TRP A 222 -6.66 -12.65 8.64
N ASN A 223 -7.62 -11.94 9.22
CA ASN A 223 -7.80 -11.82 10.66
C ASN A 223 -8.99 -12.68 11.10
N ALA A 224 -8.69 -13.89 11.56
CA ALA A 224 -9.69 -14.90 11.91
C ALA A 224 -9.88 -14.99 13.43
N THR A 225 -11.13 -15.12 13.87
CA THR A 225 -11.47 -15.32 15.28
C THR A 225 -12.14 -16.67 15.48
N VAL A 226 -11.52 -17.56 16.26
CA VAL A 226 -11.95 -18.94 16.49
C VAL A 226 -12.42 -19.12 17.93
N ASP A 227 -13.59 -19.71 18.11
CA ASP A 227 -14.16 -20.02 19.42
C ASP A 227 -13.22 -20.95 20.23
N ALA A 228 -12.76 -20.49 21.39
CA ALA A 228 -11.78 -21.22 22.19
C ALA A 228 -12.35 -22.48 22.87
N GLU A 229 -13.68 -22.67 22.87
CA GLU A 229 -14.34 -23.87 23.40
C GLU A 229 -14.55 -24.93 22.31
N THR A 230 -14.98 -24.50 21.11
CA THR A 230 -15.47 -25.43 20.08
C THR A 230 -14.60 -25.52 18.83
N GLY A 231 -13.71 -24.55 18.59
CA GLY A 231 -12.96 -24.43 17.34
C GLY A 231 -13.80 -23.92 16.17
N SER A 232 -14.94 -23.28 16.43
CA SER A 232 -15.78 -22.73 15.34
C SER A 232 -15.24 -21.36 14.94
N LEU A 233 -15.14 -21.08 13.64
CA LEU A 233 -14.87 -19.72 13.16
C LEU A 233 -16.05 -18.80 13.54
N LEU A 234 -15.78 -17.80 14.38
CA LEU A 234 -16.76 -16.83 14.87
C LEU A 234 -16.79 -15.56 14.02
N ASP A 235 -15.63 -15.15 13.52
CA ASP A 235 -15.46 -13.93 12.72
C ASP A 235 -14.25 -14.06 11.81
N VAL A 236 -14.29 -13.38 10.66
CA VAL A 236 -13.16 -13.30 9.73
C VAL A 236 -13.22 -11.98 8.98
N ASP A 237 -12.12 -11.25 9.01
CA ASP A 237 -11.89 -10.07 8.18
C ASP A 237 -10.73 -10.34 7.21
N ASP A 238 -10.88 -9.92 5.96
CA ASP A 238 -9.78 -9.86 4.99
C ASP A 238 -9.18 -8.44 5.05
N TRP A 239 -7.91 -8.35 5.37
CA TRP A 239 -7.17 -7.09 5.45
C TRP A 239 -6.43 -6.74 4.16
N THR A 240 -6.57 -7.55 3.11
CA THR A 240 -6.18 -7.18 1.75
C THR A 240 -7.34 -6.46 1.07
N VAL A 241 -7.07 -5.28 0.53
CA VAL A 241 -8.03 -4.53 -0.29
C VAL A 241 -7.57 -4.57 -1.73
N GLU A 242 -8.45 -4.97 -2.65
CA GLU A 242 -8.16 -5.14 -4.08
C GLU A 242 -9.11 -4.32 -4.96
N ASP A 243 -8.68 -3.95 -6.18
CA ASP A 243 -9.40 -3.06 -7.09
C ASP A 243 -9.83 -3.74 -8.43
N ASN A 244 -10.78 -4.71 -8.39
CA ASN A 244 -11.00 -5.65 -9.50
C ASN A 244 -11.88 -5.12 -10.66
N HIS A 245 -11.37 -5.19 -11.90
CA HIS A 245 -12.12 -4.86 -13.13
C HIS A 245 -13.40 -5.72 -13.37
N LYS A 246 -13.50 -6.94 -12.81
CA LYS A 246 -14.67 -7.83 -12.99
C LYS A 246 -15.91 -7.32 -12.26
N ASP A 247 -15.75 -6.68 -11.11
CA ASP A 247 -16.87 -6.09 -10.34
C ASP A 247 -17.48 -4.88 -11.06
N LEU A 248 -16.69 -4.26 -11.94
CA LEU A 248 -17.08 -3.13 -12.79
C LEU A 248 -17.79 -3.59 -14.08
N LYS A 249 -17.45 -4.78 -14.62
CA LYS A 249 -18.08 -5.35 -15.84
C LYS A 249 -19.58 -5.60 -15.70
N ARG A 250 -20.11 -5.76 -14.47
CA ARG A 250 -21.56 -5.87 -14.23
C ARG A 250 -22.33 -4.55 -14.48
N THR A 251 -21.64 -3.41 -14.56
CA THR A 251 -22.25 -2.07 -14.57
C THR A 251 -21.97 -1.26 -15.85
N LEU A 252 -20.92 -1.60 -16.60
CA LEU A 252 -20.46 -0.80 -17.75
C LEU A 252 -21.10 -1.25 -19.08
N LYS A 253 -22.06 -0.46 -19.59
CA LYS A 253 -22.39 -0.42 -21.03
C LYS A 253 -22.47 1.03 -21.52
N ARG A 254 -21.38 1.59 -22.07
CA ARG A 254 -21.34 2.55 -23.20
C ARG A 254 -19.92 3.05 -23.47
N GLY A 255 -19.62 3.34 -24.75
CA GLY A 255 -18.36 3.89 -25.24
C GLY A 255 -18.32 5.42 -25.21
N GLY A 256 -17.12 5.98 -25.02
CA GLY A 256 -16.83 7.41 -24.97
C GLY A 256 -16.03 7.92 -26.18
N THR A 257 -16.08 9.23 -26.39
CA THR A 257 -15.33 10.00 -27.41
C THR A 257 -14.46 11.05 -26.73
N SER A 258 -13.21 11.13 -27.20
CA SER A 258 -12.08 11.86 -26.61
C SER A 258 -12.02 13.35 -26.98
N ALA A 259 -11.45 14.17 -26.09
CA ALA A 259 -10.92 15.49 -26.40
C ALA A 259 -9.53 15.63 -25.74
N SER A 260 -8.56 16.15 -26.49
CA SER A 260 -7.14 16.27 -26.14
C SER A 260 -6.81 17.63 -25.54
N ALA A 261 -5.90 17.67 -24.57
CA ALA A 261 -5.43 18.88 -23.89
C ALA A 261 -3.98 19.24 -24.27
N THR A 262 -3.68 20.55 -24.24
CA THR A 262 -2.38 21.17 -24.53
C THR A 262 -1.67 21.64 -23.26
N THR A 263 -0.34 21.69 -23.33
CA THR A 263 0.70 21.93 -22.31
C THR A 263 0.71 23.31 -21.61
N ALA A 264 1.07 23.34 -20.30
CA ALA A 264 1.57 24.53 -19.59
C ALA A 264 2.52 24.25 -18.40
N SER A 265 3.60 25.07 -18.36
CA SER A 265 4.61 25.43 -17.33
C SER A 265 5.58 24.40 -16.70
N ASN A 266 6.87 24.74 -16.78
CA ASN A 266 8.03 24.07 -16.17
C ASN A 266 8.09 24.24 -14.64
N GLY A 267 8.13 23.11 -13.94
CA GLY A 267 8.37 22.96 -12.50
C GLY A 267 7.17 22.32 -11.80
N GLY A 268 7.11 20.99 -11.77
CA GLY A 268 6.12 20.25 -10.97
C GLY A 268 6.32 20.44 -9.45
N PRO A 269 5.44 19.90 -8.59
CA PRO A 269 5.65 19.83 -7.14
C PRO A 269 7.04 19.29 -6.82
N VAL A 270 7.71 19.94 -5.86
CA VAL A 270 9.02 19.52 -5.36
C VAL A 270 9.06 19.70 -3.85
N SER A 271 9.85 18.87 -3.17
CA SER A 271 10.10 19.06 -1.75
C SER A 271 10.63 20.48 -1.47
N PRO A 272 10.13 21.18 -0.44
CA PRO A 272 10.70 22.45 0.00
C PRO A 272 12.03 22.28 0.76
N ASN A 273 12.41 21.04 1.11
CA ASN A 273 13.64 20.71 1.81
C ASN A 273 14.27 19.44 1.20
N PRO A 274 14.71 19.47 -0.07
CA PRO A 274 15.26 18.29 -0.72
C PRO A 274 16.58 17.85 -0.05
N VAL A 275 16.77 16.53 0.10
CA VAL A 275 18.04 15.95 0.54
C VAL A 275 19.00 15.85 -0.64
N ASP A 276 20.21 16.38 -0.51
CA ASP A 276 21.26 16.27 -1.52
C ASP A 276 22.03 14.94 -1.35
N ASP A 277 21.40 13.85 -1.78
CA ASP A 277 21.97 12.49 -1.75
C ASP A 277 22.58 12.06 -3.09
N GLY A 278 22.44 12.87 -4.13
CA GLY A 278 22.94 12.61 -5.48
C GLY A 278 22.01 11.75 -6.34
N SER A 279 20.88 11.29 -5.79
CA SER A 279 19.97 10.37 -6.46
C SER A 279 19.26 11.00 -7.66
N SER A 280 18.98 10.19 -8.69
CA SER A 280 18.17 10.62 -9.81
C SER A 280 17.31 9.50 -10.40
N TYR A 281 16.11 9.85 -10.87
CA TYR A 281 15.09 8.90 -11.30
C TYR A 281 14.40 9.37 -12.58
N ARG A 282 14.35 8.54 -13.64
CA ARG A 282 13.56 8.84 -14.85
C ARG A 282 12.12 8.31 -14.70
N VAL A 283 11.17 9.17 -14.35
CA VAL A 283 9.83 8.78 -13.88
C VAL A 283 8.73 9.70 -14.43
N PHE A 284 7.46 9.33 -14.20
CA PHE A 284 6.34 10.27 -14.33
C PHE A 284 6.27 11.12 -13.06
N GLU A 285 6.95 12.27 -13.08
CA GLU A 285 7.04 13.17 -11.94
C GLU A 285 5.69 13.83 -11.63
N LEU A 286 5.46 14.18 -10.36
CA LEU A 286 4.24 14.92 -10.01
C LEU A 286 4.09 16.20 -10.87
N PRO A 287 2.85 16.60 -11.25
CA PRO A 287 1.57 15.94 -10.98
C PRO A 287 1.13 15.00 -12.13
N LYS A 288 2.06 14.44 -12.90
CA LYS A 288 1.72 13.47 -13.95
C LYS A 288 1.23 12.19 -13.31
N GLU A 289 0.06 11.73 -13.75
CA GLU A 289 -0.54 10.51 -13.26
C GLU A 289 -0.01 9.28 -14.01
N SER A 290 0.27 9.42 -15.30
CA SER A 290 0.60 8.29 -16.17
C SER A 290 1.21 8.79 -17.49
N PRO A 291 1.59 7.89 -18.42
CA PRO A 291 2.00 8.28 -19.77
C PRO A 291 0.97 9.12 -20.55
N ASN A 292 -0.30 9.13 -20.14
CA ASN A 292 -1.30 10.01 -20.76
C ASN A 292 -1.03 11.51 -20.52
N ASP A 293 -0.23 11.85 -19.51
CA ASP A 293 0.02 13.23 -19.09
C ASP A 293 1.33 13.82 -19.64
N GLY A 294 2.08 13.01 -20.41
CA GLY A 294 3.31 13.43 -21.09
C GLY A 294 4.47 12.44 -20.91
N ASP A 295 5.65 12.83 -21.40
CA ASP A 295 6.87 12.01 -21.32
C ASP A 295 7.44 11.98 -19.89
N ARG A 296 8.18 10.93 -19.53
CA ARG A 296 8.94 10.85 -18.26
C ARG A 296 10.03 11.93 -18.17
N ALA A 297 10.27 12.46 -16.98
CA ALA A 297 11.36 13.39 -16.69
C ALA A 297 12.40 12.77 -15.76
N LEU A 298 13.64 13.28 -15.83
CA LEU A 298 14.68 12.96 -14.84
C LEU A 298 14.50 13.89 -13.64
N VAL A 299 14.22 13.32 -12.47
CA VAL A 299 14.08 14.03 -11.19
C VAL A 299 15.30 13.74 -10.35
N THR A 300 15.93 14.77 -9.78
CA THR A 300 17.15 14.64 -8.95
C THR A 300 16.85 15.03 -7.51
N ASN A 301 17.41 14.32 -6.53
CA ASN A 301 17.30 14.63 -5.11
C ASN A 301 15.84 14.85 -4.64
N PRO A 302 14.88 13.95 -4.94
CA PRO A 302 13.46 14.18 -4.64
C PRO A 302 13.09 14.04 -3.16
N ALA A 303 13.93 13.35 -2.38
CA ALA A 303 13.64 13.01 -0.99
C ALA A 303 13.41 14.25 -0.12
N ASP A 304 12.36 14.22 0.69
CA ASP A 304 12.01 15.31 1.58
C ASP A 304 12.74 15.18 2.92
N GLY A 305 13.63 16.12 3.24
CA GLY A 305 14.45 16.03 4.44
C GLY A 305 13.72 16.19 5.78
N LEU A 306 12.40 16.41 5.79
CA LEU A 306 11.59 16.27 7.00
C LEU A 306 11.12 14.81 7.18
N ALA A 307 10.60 14.21 6.12
CA ALA A 307 10.09 12.84 6.14
C ALA A 307 11.23 11.81 6.10
N SER A 308 12.13 11.97 5.13
CA SER A 308 13.26 11.13 4.78
C SER A 308 14.59 11.90 4.96
N PRO A 309 15.02 12.19 6.20
CA PRO A 309 16.15 13.09 6.50
C PRO A 309 17.50 12.66 5.93
N PHE A 310 17.66 11.39 5.59
CA PHE A 310 18.90 10.81 5.05
C PHE A 310 18.79 10.36 3.58
N GLY A 311 17.68 10.72 2.91
CA GLY A 311 17.38 10.22 1.56
C GLY A 311 16.48 8.99 1.60
N TRP A 312 16.18 8.43 0.43
CA TRP A 312 15.27 7.27 0.32
C TRP A 312 15.97 5.92 0.45
N HIS A 313 17.31 5.88 0.37
CA HIS A 313 18.14 4.66 0.31
C HIS A 313 18.93 4.38 1.59
N ASP A 314 18.64 5.15 2.64
CA ASP A 314 19.20 5.01 3.98
C ASP A 314 18.16 4.36 4.90
N THR A 315 18.60 3.55 5.86
CA THR A 315 17.80 2.89 6.90
C THR A 315 18.43 3.01 8.29
N ASP A 316 19.71 3.36 8.43
CA ASP A 316 20.39 3.41 9.72
C ASP A 316 20.56 4.83 10.29
N GLY A 317 20.30 5.85 9.48
CA GLY A 317 20.42 7.27 9.83
C GLY A 317 21.87 7.77 9.93
N LEU A 318 22.82 7.05 9.34
CA LEU A 318 24.20 7.48 9.18
C LEU A 318 24.41 8.07 7.79
N PRO A 319 25.30 9.07 7.61
CA PRO A 319 25.51 9.64 6.28
C PRO A 319 26.02 8.59 5.27
N GLY A 320 25.17 8.25 4.30
CA GLY A 320 25.45 7.27 3.26
C GLY A 320 24.14 6.71 2.73
N ALA A 321 24.19 5.97 1.64
CA ALA A 321 23.10 5.09 1.28
C ALA A 321 23.56 3.67 1.59
N GLU A 322 22.73 2.89 2.28
CA GLU A 322 22.99 1.47 2.53
C GLU A 322 22.66 0.65 1.29
N PHE A 323 21.68 1.11 0.52
CA PHE A 323 21.24 0.46 -0.71
C PHE A 323 21.58 1.32 -1.93
N THR A 324 22.08 0.68 -2.98
CA THR A 324 22.16 1.29 -4.33
C THR A 324 20.99 0.89 -5.22
N ILE A 325 20.15 -0.01 -4.71
CA ILE A 325 18.97 -0.56 -5.36
C ILE A 325 17.69 0.16 -4.96
N THR A 326 16.54 -0.14 -5.54
CA THR A 326 15.22 0.41 -5.19
C THR A 326 14.70 -0.01 -3.79
N ARG A 327 15.49 0.25 -2.74
CA ARG A 327 15.21 -0.07 -1.34
C ARG A 327 15.73 1.02 -0.40
N GLY A 328 15.03 1.25 0.71
CA GLY A 328 15.56 1.99 1.86
C GLY A 328 14.49 2.20 2.93
N ASN A 329 14.51 3.32 3.67
CA ASN A 329 13.71 3.47 4.89
C ASN A 329 12.21 3.24 4.68
N ASN A 330 11.61 3.79 3.63
CA ASN A 330 10.15 3.84 3.52
C ASN A 330 9.59 2.72 2.64
N VAL A 331 10.40 2.22 1.70
CA VAL A 331 9.94 1.37 0.59
C VAL A 331 11.04 0.40 0.17
N HIS A 332 10.64 -0.83 -0.17
CA HIS A 332 11.41 -1.75 -1.00
C HIS A 332 10.58 -2.12 -2.22
N ALA A 333 11.03 -1.73 -3.42
CA ALA A 333 10.34 -1.99 -4.67
C ALA A 333 11.13 -2.95 -5.57
N TYR A 334 10.47 -3.98 -6.07
CA TYR A 334 11.09 -5.06 -6.85
C TYR A 334 10.09 -5.76 -7.77
N LEU A 335 10.60 -6.51 -8.74
CA LEU A 335 9.78 -7.43 -9.55
C LEU A 335 9.42 -8.68 -8.76
N ASP A 336 8.15 -9.10 -8.82
CA ASP A 336 7.70 -10.42 -8.32
C ASP A 336 6.85 -11.15 -9.36
N GLN A 337 7.47 -11.57 -10.46
CA GLN A 337 6.72 -12.15 -11.57
C GLN A 337 6.34 -13.62 -11.36
N ASP A 338 7.04 -14.32 -10.48
CA ASP A 338 6.73 -15.70 -10.14
C ASP A 338 5.77 -15.84 -8.94
N ASN A 339 5.34 -14.72 -8.35
CA ASN A 339 4.35 -14.63 -7.26
C ASN A 339 4.83 -15.43 -6.05
N ASN A 340 6.04 -15.12 -5.60
CA ASN A 340 6.66 -15.73 -4.42
C ASN A 340 6.84 -14.72 -3.29
N ASN A 341 6.37 -13.48 -3.45
CA ASN A 341 6.45 -12.37 -2.50
C ASN A 341 7.90 -12.01 -2.13
N ALA A 342 8.83 -12.24 -3.06
CA ALA A 342 10.24 -11.91 -2.95
C ALA A 342 10.76 -11.35 -4.28
N PRO A 343 11.90 -10.63 -4.26
CA PRO A 343 12.53 -10.16 -5.49
C PRO A 343 12.83 -11.33 -6.45
N ASP A 344 12.43 -11.18 -7.71
CA ASP A 344 12.78 -12.08 -8.82
C ASP A 344 14.31 -12.25 -8.97
N PHE A 345 14.78 -13.13 -9.85
CA PHE A 345 16.22 -13.24 -10.14
C PHE A 345 16.66 -12.20 -11.19
N GLY A 346 17.80 -11.54 -10.97
CA GLY A 346 18.33 -10.48 -11.83
C GLY A 346 19.84 -10.38 -11.82
N ALA A 347 20.39 -9.22 -12.21
CA ALA A 347 21.84 -9.03 -12.26
C ALA A 347 22.44 -9.02 -10.83
N PRO A 348 23.40 -9.90 -10.52
CA PRO A 348 23.92 -10.28 -9.20
C PRO A 348 24.44 -9.13 -8.33
N PRO A 349 24.41 -9.28 -6.98
CA PRO A 349 25.16 -8.41 -6.07
C PRO A 349 26.69 -8.49 -6.24
N PHE A 350 27.23 -9.65 -6.69
CA PHE A 350 28.67 -9.84 -6.92
C PHE A 350 28.94 -10.44 -8.30
N GLU A 351 29.73 -9.77 -9.14
CA GLU A 351 30.37 -10.42 -10.28
C GLU A 351 31.49 -11.36 -9.78
N ALA A 352 31.76 -12.47 -10.48
CA ALA A 352 32.87 -13.35 -10.15
C ALA A 352 34.19 -12.55 -10.22
N HIS A 353 35.12 -12.79 -9.29
CA HIS A 353 36.41 -12.09 -9.29
C HIS A 353 37.24 -12.50 -10.51
N THR A 354 37.25 -13.80 -10.81
CA THR A 354 37.69 -14.30 -12.11
C THR A 354 36.77 -15.42 -12.60
N GLY A 355 36.71 -15.61 -13.92
CA GLY A 355 35.86 -16.63 -14.51
C GLY A 355 34.37 -16.27 -14.48
N GLU A 356 33.50 -17.29 -14.37
CA GLU A 356 32.04 -17.15 -14.44
C GLU A 356 31.37 -17.60 -13.12
N ARG A 357 32.10 -18.21 -12.19
CA ARG A 357 31.53 -18.90 -11.02
C ARG A 357 32.29 -18.54 -9.76
N TYR A 358 31.58 -18.52 -8.64
CA TYR A 358 32.15 -18.30 -7.31
C TYR A 358 31.29 -19.02 -6.27
N VAL A 359 31.67 -18.95 -4.99
CA VAL A 359 30.88 -19.52 -3.90
C VAL A 359 30.29 -18.41 -3.05
N PHE A 360 28.98 -18.46 -2.84
CA PHE A 360 28.20 -17.41 -2.21
C PHE A 360 27.45 -17.92 -1.00
N SER A 361 27.44 -17.17 0.10
CA SER A 361 26.82 -17.59 1.36
C SER A 361 25.31 -17.58 1.33
N GLN A 362 24.69 -16.89 0.36
CA GLN A 362 23.26 -16.54 0.36
C GLN A 362 22.86 -15.65 1.53
N THR A 363 21.63 -15.13 1.47
CA THR A 363 21.01 -14.31 2.51
C THR A 363 19.99 -15.15 3.28
N ALA A 364 20.32 -15.55 4.51
CA ALA A 364 19.37 -15.86 5.58
C ALA A 364 19.87 -15.43 6.99
N ASP A 365 18.99 -14.83 7.79
CA ASP A 365 19.19 -14.62 9.23
C ASP A 365 19.40 -15.93 9.99
N ILE A 366 19.85 -15.86 11.25
CA ILE A 366 19.96 -17.00 12.16
C ILE A 366 20.82 -18.12 11.57
N SER A 367 22.04 -17.78 11.12
CA SER A 367 22.88 -18.69 10.36
C SER A 367 24.33 -18.73 10.84
N TYR A 368 24.93 -19.92 10.81
CA TYR A 368 26.38 -20.14 10.92
C TYR A 368 26.83 -21.00 9.74
N LYS A 369 27.24 -20.37 8.65
CA LYS A 369 27.52 -21.01 7.36
C LYS A 369 29.01 -21.25 7.22
N ARG A 370 29.42 -22.49 6.92
CA ARG A 370 30.84 -22.88 6.82
C ARG A 370 31.16 -23.55 5.49
N LEU A 371 32.21 -23.04 4.84
CA LEU A 371 32.88 -23.66 3.70
C LEU A 371 34.21 -24.22 4.23
N THR A 372 34.30 -25.54 4.36
CA THR A 372 35.34 -26.23 5.15
C THR A 372 36.23 -27.10 4.28
N GLN A 373 37.53 -27.15 4.58
CA GLN A 373 38.46 -28.10 3.98
C GLN A 373 39.57 -28.52 4.98
N GLU A 374 40.00 -29.79 4.92
CA GLU A 374 41.25 -30.23 5.56
C GLU A 374 42.43 -29.90 4.64
N VAL A 375 43.38 -29.10 5.14
CA VAL A 375 44.53 -28.59 4.40
C VAL A 375 45.81 -29.23 4.96
N ALA A 376 46.60 -29.87 4.08
CA ALA A 376 47.93 -30.35 4.43
C ALA A 376 48.95 -29.20 4.29
N VAL A 377 49.50 -28.72 5.41
CA VAL A 377 50.42 -27.58 5.39
C VAL A 377 51.85 -28.06 5.09
N PRO A 378 52.54 -27.51 4.08
CA PRO A 378 53.93 -27.83 3.81
C PRO A 378 54.82 -27.62 5.03
N SER A 379 55.92 -28.37 5.13
CA SER A 379 56.88 -28.23 6.24
C SER A 379 57.59 -26.87 6.30
N ALA A 380 57.49 -26.08 5.24
CA ALA A 380 57.97 -24.70 5.21
C ALA A 380 56.94 -23.68 5.76
N GLY A 381 55.73 -24.13 6.13
CA GLY A 381 54.58 -23.26 6.37
C GLY A 381 53.92 -22.81 5.07
N GLY A 382 53.06 -21.81 5.17
CA GLY A 382 52.40 -21.17 4.04
C GLY A 382 51.03 -20.61 4.39
N ASP A 383 50.48 -19.84 3.47
CA ASP A 383 49.25 -19.08 3.67
C ASP A 383 48.10 -19.70 2.86
N LEU A 384 46.89 -19.62 3.41
CA LEU A 384 45.64 -19.75 2.65
C LEU A 384 45.28 -18.36 2.13
N THR A 385 45.20 -18.17 0.81
CA THR A 385 44.73 -16.92 0.21
C THR A 385 43.42 -17.12 -0.53
N PHE A 386 42.57 -16.11 -0.56
CA PHE A 386 41.32 -16.11 -1.33
C PHE A 386 40.86 -14.68 -1.57
N TRP A 387 39.96 -14.49 -2.52
CA TRP A 387 39.26 -13.22 -2.69
C TRP A 387 37.89 -13.32 -2.04
N ALA A 388 37.49 -12.26 -1.33
CA ALA A 388 36.15 -12.16 -0.77
C ALA A 388 35.54 -10.78 -1.06
N ASP A 389 34.27 -10.78 -1.44
CA ASP A 389 33.41 -9.61 -1.49
C ASP A 389 32.24 -9.87 -0.55
N TYR A 390 32.02 -8.98 0.39
CA TYR A 390 31.00 -9.14 1.41
C TYR A 390 30.30 -7.83 1.73
N ASN A 391 28.99 -7.95 2.00
CA ASN A 391 28.20 -6.95 2.68
C ASN A 391 27.42 -7.68 3.78
N THR A 392 27.78 -7.41 5.03
CA THR A 392 27.16 -8.01 6.21
C THR A 392 26.68 -6.91 7.14
N GLU A 393 25.71 -7.19 8.02
CA GLU A 393 25.27 -6.21 9.01
C GLU A 393 26.46 -5.77 9.88
N THR A 394 26.72 -4.47 9.92
CA THR A 394 27.91 -3.92 10.57
C THR A 394 27.86 -4.17 12.07
N ALA A 395 28.91 -4.79 12.62
CA ALA A 395 29.05 -5.15 14.04
C ALA A 395 28.06 -6.19 14.58
N TRP A 396 27.17 -6.74 13.77
CA TRP A 396 26.22 -7.78 14.19
C TRP A 396 26.51 -9.11 13.51
N ASP A 397 26.83 -9.05 12.22
CA ASP A 397 27.16 -10.19 11.38
C ASP A 397 28.63 -10.23 10.99
N HIS A 398 29.21 -11.43 10.92
CA HIS A 398 30.66 -11.59 10.85
C HIS A 398 31.16 -12.63 9.85
N LEU A 399 32.16 -12.23 9.05
CA LEU A 399 32.99 -13.10 8.21
C LEU A 399 34.33 -13.36 8.91
N PHE A 400 34.73 -14.62 9.03
CA PHE A 400 36.03 -15.00 9.59
C PHE A 400 36.55 -16.34 9.06
N VAL A 401 37.83 -16.60 9.29
CA VAL A 401 38.45 -17.90 9.04
C VAL A 401 38.71 -18.59 10.38
N GLU A 402 38.11 -19.76 10.58
CA GLU A 402 38.32 -20.59 11.77
C GLU A 402 39.12 -21.84 11.44
N ALA A 403 39.96 -22.27 12.37
CA ALA A 403 40.86 -23.40 12.19
C ALA A 403 40.97 -24.25 13.46
N ARG A 404 41.23 -25.55 13.26
CA ARG A 404 41.57 -26.50 14.33
C ARG A 404 42.49 -27.61 13.84
N SER A 405 43.10 -28.32 14.78
CA SER A 405 43.74 -29.60 14.47
C SER A 405 42.65 -30.63 14.10
N PRO A 406 42.83 -31.48 13.06
CA PRO A 406 41.78 -32.39 12.62
C PRO A 406 41.26 -33.31 13.74
N GLY A 407 39.96 -33.23 14.01
CA GLY A 407 39.27 -33.99 15.06
C GLY A 407 39.54 -33.52 16.50
N ALA A 408 40.29 -32.43 16.69
CA ALA A 408 40.47 -31.79 17.99
C ALA A 408 39.38 -30.73 18.25
N ASP A 409 39.38 -30.20 19.47
CA ASP A 409 38.44 -29.16 19.93
C ASP A 409 39.19 -27.85 20.22
N ASP A 410 40.34 -27.63 19.57
CA ASP A 410 41.26 -26.51 19.75
C ASP A 410 40.97 -25.36 18.77
N TRP A 411 39.69 -25.06 18.56
CA TRP A 411 39.23 -24.05 17.62
C TRP A 411 39.77 -22.65 17.95
N THR A 412 40.25 -21.94 16.93
CA THR A 412 40.54 -20.50 16.95
C THR A 412 40.12 -19.85 15.65
N THR A 413 39.83 -18.55 15.67
CA THR A 413 39.81 -17.75 14.43
C THR A 413 41.21 -17.21 14.14
N LEU A 414 41.50 -16.94 12.87
CA LEU A 414 42.82 -16.51 12.41
C LEU A 414 42.76 -15.09 11.83
N PRO A 415 43.76 -14.24 12.11
CA PRO A 415 43.83 -12.91 11.51
C PRO A 415 44.15 -13.00 10.02
N ASP A 416 43.51 -12.13 9.24
CA ASP A 416 43.92 -11.82 7.89
C ASP A 416 45.15 -10.88 7.90
N ALA A 417 46.20 -11.26 7.17
CA ALA A 417 47.45 -10.51 7.07
C ALA A 417 47.31 -9.20 6.27
N ASN A 418 46.25 -9.07 5.45
CA ASN A 418 45.95 -7.85 4.71
C ASN A 418 45.17 -6.81 5.55
N GLY A 419 44.77 -7.17 6.78
CA GLY A 419 44.25 -6.24 7.79
C GLY A 419 42.74 -6.08 7.80
N HIS A 420 41.98 -6.99 7.17
CA HIS A 420 40.52 -6.90 7.08
C HIS A 420 39.82 -7.33 8.37
N THR A 421 40.42 -8.26 9.13
CA THR A 421 39.87 -8.75 10.40
C THR A 421 40.28 -7.88 11.59
N THR A 422 39.39 -7.74 12.58
CA THR A 422 39.68 -7.07 13.86
C THR A 422 39.33 -7.97 15.05
N GLN A 423 39.79 -7.58 16.24
CA GLN A 423 39.37 -8.20 17.51
C GLN A 423 38.11 -7.52 18.11
N ALA A 424 37.35 -6.75 17.34
CA ALA A 424 36.08 -6.20 17.81
C ALA A 424 35.03 -7.31 17.80
N THR A 425 34.37 -7.56 18.95
CA THR A 425 33.40 -8.65 19.11
C THR A 425 32.00 -8.34 18.60
N GLY A 426 31.78 -7.12 18.07
CA GLY A 426 30.46 -6.67 17.64
C GLY A 426 29.50 -6.37 18.79
N GLU A 427 28.31 -5.86 18.43
CA GLU A 427 27.14 -5.65 19.29
C GLU A 427 26.29 -6.93 19.43
N SER A 428 26.39 -7.86 18.48
CA SER A 428 25.74 -9.18 18.57
C SER A 428 26.22 -9.99 19.77
N CYS A 429 27.50 -9.86 20.14
CA CYS A 429 28.07 -10.54 21.31
C CYS A 429 27.46 -10.11 22.65
N PRO A 430 27.44 -8.81 23.03
CA PRO A 430 26.74 -8.38 24.24
C PRO A 430 25.21 -8.57 24.17
N ALA A 431 24.62 -8.59 22.97
CA ALA A 431 23.20 -8.92 22.76
C ALA A 431 22.86 -10.40 23.00
N GLY A 432 23.87 -11.28 23.06
CA GLY A 432 23.69 -12.67 23.47
C GLY A 432 23.66 -13.69 22.33
N TRP A 433 24.15 -13.34 21.12
CA TRP A 433 24.09 -14.23 19.94
C TRP A 433 24.83 -15.57 20.12
N ARG A 434 25.63 -15.72 21.18
CA ARG A 434 26.24 -17.00 21.53
C ARG A 434 25.25 -18.00 22.14
N GLU A 435 24.10 -17.54 22.62
CA GLU A 435 22.97 -18.43 22.94
C GLU A 435 22.41 -19.06 21.67
N LEU A 436 22.46 -18.30 20.56
CA LEU A 436 22.07 -18.77 19.24
C LEU A 436 23.15 -19.65 18.59
N HIS A 437 24.42 -19.28 18.77
CA HIS A 437 25.60 -19.96 18.24
C HIS A 437 26.60 -20.31 19.35
N PRO A 438 26.37 -21.36 20.16
CA PRO A 438 27.24 -21.70 21.29
C PRO A 438 28.70 -21.96 20.92
N HIS A 439 28.97 -22.32 19.66
CA HIS A 439 30.33 -22.51 19.14
C HIS A 439 31.20 -21.25 19.25
N LEU A 440 30.60 -20.05 19.28
CA LEU A 440 31.32 -18.80 19.45
C LEU A 440 32.01 -18.66 20.82
N ASP A 441 31.63 -19.47 21.82
CA ASP A 441 32.33 -19.55 23.12
C ASP A 441 33.79 -20.01 23.00
N HIS A 442 34.19 -20.60 21.87
CA HIS A 442 35.60 -20.88 21.57
C HIS A 442 36.44 -19.61 21.39
N TYR A 443 35.81 -18.51 20.93
CA TYR A 443 36.50 -17.29 20.48
C TYR A 443 36.17 -16.05 21.32
N GLN A 444 34.98 -16.00 21.93
CA GLN A 444 34.47 -14.83 22.63
C GLN A 444 33.97 -15.17 24.05
N THR A 445 34.21 -14.27 25.02
CA THR A 445 33.70 -14.42 26.41
C THR A 445 32.87 -13.20 26.82
N LEU A 446 31.66 -13.42 27.36
CA LEU A 446 30.75 -12.39 27.85
C LEU A 446 30.83 -12.37 29.37
N ALA A 447 31.28 -11.25 29.92
CA ALA A 447 31.37 -11.02 31.36
C ALA A 447 30.80 -9.65 31.70
N ALA A 448 29.78 -9.62 32.58
CA ALA A 448 29.15 -8.39 33.07
C ALA A 448 28.62 -7.46 31.95
N GLY A 449 28.07 -8.02 30.87
CA GLY A 449 27.50 -7.26 29.74
C GLY A 449 28.53 -6.77 28.73
N ALA A 450 29.81 -7.14 28.86
CA ALA A 450 30.86 -6.82 27.91
C ALA A 450 31.52 -8.09 27.37
N CYS A 451 31.77 -8.13 26.06
CA CYS A 451 32.47 -9.23 25.41
C CYS A 451 33.98 -8.97 25.28
N THR A 452 34.78 -10.04 25.42
CA THR A 452 36.22 -10.03 25.15
C THR A 452 36.55 -10.94 23.97
N PRO A 453 37.53 -10.60 23.13
CA PRO A 453 37.89 -11.34 21.92
C PRO A 453 38.76 -12.58 22.20
N THR A 454 38.50 -13.25 23.30
CA THR A 454 39.15 -14.49 23.70
C THR A 454 38.11 -15.40 24.31
N GLY A 455 38.09 -16.65 23.87
CA GLY A 455 37.17 -17.67 24.35
C GLY A 455 37.87 -18.79 25.09
N THR A 456 37.25 -19.96 25.10
CA THR A 456 37.75 -21.13 25.82
C THR A 456 39.03 -21.73 25.23
N THR A 457 39.22 -21.64 23.91
CA THR A 457 40.32 -22.30 23.20
C THR A 457 41.09 -21.36 22.27
N GLY A 458 40.47 -20.30 21.77
CA GLY A 458 41.06 -19.42 20.75
C GLY A 458 40.76 -17.94 20.94
N GLU A 459 41.22 -17.17 19.95
CA GLU A 459 41.01 -15.72 19.86
C GLU A 459 39.99 -15.39 18.76
N TRP A 460 39.43 -14.19 18.81
CA TRP A 460 38.47 -13.65 17.85
C TRP A 460 39.12 -12.67 16.87
N HIS A 461 38.97 -12.95 15.58
CA HIS A 461 39.43 -12.19 14.42
C HIS A 461 38.37 -12.30 13.33
N ALA A 462 37.61 -11.23 13.12
CA ALA A 462 36.53 -11.21 12.13
C ALA A 462 36.39 -9.85 11.44
N ALA A 463 35.79 -9.86 10.26
CA ALA A 463 35.31 -8.69 9.54
C ALA A 463 33.77 -8.59 9.66
N SER A 464 33.24 -7.38 9.54
CA SER A 464 31.79 -7.10 9.44
C SER A 464 31.58 -5.84 8.60
N GLY A 465 30.38 -5.66 8.04
CA GLY A 465 30.05 -4.50 7.22
C GLY A 465 30.34 -4.74 5.73
N GLY A 466 30.23 -3.68 4.94
CA GLY A 466 30.57 -3.69 3.51
C GLY A 466 32.07 -3.66 3.23
N SER A 467 32.54 -4.56 2.37
CA SER A 467 33.92 -4.62 1.88
C SER A 467 34.22 -3.62 0.75
N GLY A 468 33.19 -3.13 0.04
CA GLY A 468 33.34 -2.20 -1.08
C GLY A 468 33.91 -2.85 -2.35
N GLY A 469 33.68 -4.15 -2.55
CA GLY A 469 34.17 -4.94 -3.66
C GLY A 469 35.15 -6.04 -3.22
N TRP A 470 35.61 -6.85 -4.18
CA TRP A 470 36.58 -7.92 -3.96
C TRP A 470 37.87 -7.47 -3.27
N GLN A 471 38.19 -8.11 -2.15
CA GLN A 471 39.42 -7.94 -1.38
C GLN A 471 40.16 -9.28 -1.29
N GLU A 472 41.49 -9.26 -1.47
CA GLU A 472 42.33 -10.42 -1.22
C GLU A 472 42.54 -10.61 0.29
N TRP A 473 42.31 -11.81 0.78
CA TRP A 473 42.57 -12.29 2.14
C TRP A 473 43.78 -13.23 2.13
N SER A 474 44.58 -13.19 3.18
CA SER A 474 45.77 -14.03 3.37
C SER A 474 45.90 -14.47 4.82
N VAL A 475 45.74 -15.77 5.08
CA VAL A 475 45.72 -16.35 6.44
C VAL A 475 46.92 -17.28 6.64
N ASP A 476 47.76 -16.97 7.63
CA ASP A 476 48.97 -17.74 7.95
C ASP A 476 48.64 -19.06 8.64
N LEU A 477 48.96 -20.19 7.99
CA LEU A 477 48.76 -21.54 8.54
C LEU A 477 50.07 -22.16 9.06
N SER A 478 51.15 -21.38 9.18
CA SER A 478 52.49 -21.88 9.57
C SER A 478 52.54 -22.49 10.98
N ALA A 479 51.54 -22.23 11.83
CA ALA A 479 51.41 -22.91 13.12
C ALA A 479 51.25 -24.43 12.98
N TRP A 480 50.76 -24.91 11.83
CA TRP A 480 50.58 -26.33 11.50
C TRP A 480 51.61 -26.84 10.47
N ALA A 481 52.74 -26.15 10.29
CA ALA A 481 53.74 -26.53 9.29
C ALA A 481 54.18 -28.00 9.39
N GLY A 482 53.92 -28.80 8.35
CA GLY A 482 54.21 -30.22 8.29
C GLY A 482 53.11 -31.14 8.86
N GLU A 483 51.96 -30.58 9.24
CA GLU A 483 50.77 -31.26 9.76
C GLU A 483 49.54 -30.90 8.89
N SER A 484 48.38 -31.50 9.21
CA SER A 484 47.08 -31.12 8.60
C SER A 484 46.34 -30.16 9.54
N VAL A 485 45.56 -29.25 8.98
CA VAL A 485 44.66 -28.32 9.69
C VAL A 485 43.28 -28.34 9.02
N GLU A 486 42.20 -28.38 9.80
CA GLU A 486 40.85 -28.19 9.28
C GLU A 486 40.54 -26.68 9.34
N VAL A 487 40.20 -26.10 8.19
CA VAL A 487 39.92 -24.66 8.05
C VAL A 487 38.51 -24.46 7.52
N SER A 488 37.78 -23.48 8.05
CA SER A 488 36.50 -23.03 7.49
C SER A 488 36.52 -21.54 7.23
N ILE A 489 36.09 -21.13 6.04
CA ILE A 489 35.67 -19.76 5.77
C ILE A 489 34.20 -19.68 6.23
N ALA A 490 33.94 -18.87 7.25
CA ALA A 490 32.69 -18.87 7.99
C ALA A 490 32.00 -17.51 7.91
N TYR A 491 30.69 -17.55 7.70
CA TYR A 491 29.81 -16.40 7.82
C TYR A 491 28.75 -16.68 8.89
N VAL A 492 28.62 -15.81 9.87
CA VAL A 492 27.71 -15.97 11.01
C VAL A 492 26.83 -14.75 11.16
N SER A 493 25.53 -14.98 11.32
CA SER A 493 24.52 -13.94 11.52
C SER A 493 23.70 -14.10 12.78
N ASP A 494 23.10 -13.00 13.23
CA ASP A 494 22.30 -12.93 14.45
C ASP A 494 20.79 -13.18 14.17
N TRP A 495 19.86 -12.49 14.85
CA TRP A 495 18.43 -12.80 14.81
C TRP A 495 17.63 -12.13 13.70
N ALA A 496 18.09 -11.02 13.13
CA ALA A 496 17.35 -10.26 12.14
C ALA A 496 18.27 -9.28 11.41
N ILE A 497 17.84 -8.88 10.21
CA ILE A 497 18.54 -7.95 9.31
C ILE A 497 19.80 -8.59 8.74
N GLN A 498 19.69 -8.97 7.47
CA GLN A 498 20.85 -9.41 6.74
C GLN A 498 20.99 -8.68 5.41
N GLU A 499 22.24 -8.38 5.14
CA GLU A 499 22.72 -7.79 3.91
C GLU A 499 22.96 -8.86 2.84
N ASN A 500 23.70 -8.52 1.79
CA ASN A 500 23.95 -9.42 0.65
C ASN A 500 24.79 -10.65 1.01
N GLY A 501 25.36 -10.77 2.20
CA GLY A 501 26.18 -11.91 2.62
C GLY A 501 27.62 -11.85 2.09
N VAL A 502 28.22 -13.01 1.82
CA VAL A 502 29.65 -13.16 1.48
C VAL A 502 29.82 -13.98 0.21
N ALA A 503 30.59 -13.48 -0.75
CA ALA A 503 31.12 -14.18 -1.90
C ALA A 503 32.61 -14.50 -1.71
N VAL A 504 33.04 -15.69 -2.14
CA VAL A 504 34.43 -16.17 -2.09
C VAL A 504 34.82 -16.72 -3.46
N ASP A 505 36.01 -16.35 -3.92
CA ASP A 505 36.58 -16.79 -5.19
C ASP A 505 38.11 -16.91 -5.11
N ASP A 506 38.74 -17.54 -6.10
CA ASP A 506 40.20 -17.62 -6.27
C ASP A 506 40.96 -18.09 -5.02
N VAL A 507 40.50 -19.18 -4.41
CA VAL A 507 41.13 -19.76 -3.23
C VAL A 507 42.42 -20.49 -3.61
N THR A 508 43.53 -20.18 -2.93
CA THR A 508 44.84 -20.83 -3.08
C THR A 508 45.33 -21.38 -1.74
N LEU A 509 45.66 -22.67 -1.70
CA LEU A 509 46.17 -23.37 -0.52
C LEU A 509 47.69 -23.19 -0.37
N PRO A 510 48.26 -23.45 0.83
CA PRO A 510 49.71 -23.34 1.08
C PRO A 510 50.62 -24.14 0.15
N ASP A 511 50.13 -25.22 -0.47
CA ASP A 511 50.89 -26.04 -1.42
C ASP A 511 50.87 -25.49 -2.87
N GLY A 512 50.16 -24.38 -3.09
CA GLY A 512 49.99 -23.69 -4.37
C GLY A 512 48.86 -24.24 -5.24
N THR A 513 48.07 -25.19 -4.76
CA THR A 513 46.83 -25.60 -5.44
C THR A 513 45.75 -24.53 -5.29
N SER A 514 44.96 -24.29 -6.33
CA SER A 514 43.94 -23.24 -6.34
C SER A 514 42.63 -23.67 -6.99
N THR A 515 41.53 -23.00 -6.62
CA THR A 515 40.21 -23.12 -7.23
C THR A 515 39.55 -21.74 -7.38
N SER A 516 38.94 -21.51 -8.54
CA SER A 516 37.99 -20.41 -8.79
C SER A 516 36.57 -20.96 -8.98
N PHE A 517 36.32 -22.15 -8.42
CA PHE A 517 35.03 -22.83 -8.41
C PHE A 517 34.39 -23.02 -9.80
N GLU A 518 35.16 -23.16 -10.89
CA GLU A 518 34.59 -23.27 -12.24
C GLU A 518 34.01 -24.64 -12.59
N THR A 519 34.41 -25.69 -11.88
CA THR A 519 33.94 -27.06 -12.15
C THR A 519 33.32 -27.77 -10.95
N GLY A 520 33.46 -27.20 -9.75
CA GLY A 520 32.96 -27.77 -8.50
C GLY A 520 33.46 -26.99 -7.29
N LEU A 521 33.43 -27.62 -6.11
CA LEU A 521 33.98 -27.06 -4.87
C LEU A 521 35.44 -27.47 -4.62
N ASP A 522 36.03 -28.31 -5.49
CA ASP A 522 37.46 -28.62 -5.57
C ASP A 522 38.17 -28.97 -4.23
N GLY A 523 37.48 -29.71 -3.36
CA GLY A 523 37.99 -30.16 -2.07
C GLY A 523 37.31 -29.49 -0.87
N TRP A 524 36.62 -28.36 -1.11
CA TRP A 524 35.81 -27.68 -0.11
C TRP A 524 34.44 -28.35 0.05
N GLU A 525 33.94 -28.35 1.28
CA GLU A 525 32.65 -28.92 1.66
C GLU A 525 31.80 -27.87 2.40
N VAL A 526 30.50 -27.83 2.10
CA VAL A 526 29.54 -27.00 2.82
C VAL A 526 29.04 -27.79 4.03
N THR A 527 29.61 -27.53 5.20
CA THR A 527 29.41 -28.37 6.39
C THR A 527 28.26 -27.92 7.30
N GLY A 528 27.65 -26.77 6.99
CA GLY A 528 26.54 -26.21 7.77
C GLY A 528 26.95 -25.76 9.19
N PRO A 529 25.98 -25.49 10.09
CA PRO A 529 26.27 -24.91 11.40
C PRO A 529 26.97 -25.91 12.34
N PRO A 530 27.87 -25.43 13.23
CA PRO A 530 28.47 -26.27 14.26
C PRO A 530 27.43 -26.74 15.27
N ALA A 531 27.73 -27.86 15.93
CA ALA A 531 26.80 -28.51 16.85
C ALA A 531 26.31 -27.55 17.96
N GLY A 532 24.99 -27.50 18.15
CA GLY A 532 24.36 -26.64 19.15
C GLY A 532 23.92 -25.27 18.63
N SER A 533 24.38 -24.86 17.44
CA SER A 533 23.90 -23.65 16.77
C SER A 533 22.57 -23.89 16.08
N ALA A 534 21.80 -22.83 15.84
CA ALA A 534 20.56 -22.90 15.08
C ALA A 534 20.78 -23.44 13.64
N PRO A 535 19.79 -24.15 13.06
CA PRO A 535 19.90 -24.67 11.70
C PRO A 535 19.86 -23.52 10.68
N ASN A 536 20.82 -23.48 9.75
CA ASN A 536 20.84 -22.46 8.71
C ASN A 536 19.64 -22.65 7.75
N PRO A 537 18.88 -21.58 7.44
CA PRO A 537 17.82 -21.63 6.42
C PRO A 537 18.37 -21.87 5.00
N ASN A 538 19.56 -21.36 4.70
CA ASN A 538 20.33 -21.64 3.49
C ASN A 538 21.84 -21.72 3.79
N ASN A 539 22.68 -22.07 2.82
CA ASN A 539 24.11 -22.31 3.03
C ASN A 539 24.95 -21.80 1.86
N TRP A 540 26.27 -21.94 1.93
CA TRP A 540 27.14 -21.69 0.79
C TRP A 540 26.69 -22.45 -0.47
N VAL A 541 26.60 -21.74 -1.58
CA VAL A 541 26.25 -22.29 -2.89
C VAL A 541 27.28 -21.84 -3.92
N ARG A 542 27.68 -22.78 -4.78
CA ARG A 542 28.44 -22.44 -5.98
C ARG A 542 27.49 -21.82 -7.00
N THR A 543 27.65 -20.54 -7.26
CA THR A 543 26.75 -19.72 -8.07
C THR A 543 27.50 -19.11 -9.24
N ASP A 544 26.75 -18.54 -10.19
CA ASP A 544 27.25 -17.54 -11.10
C ASP A 544 26.57 -16.19 -10.80
N PRO A 545 27.14 -15.09 -11.30
CA PRO A 545 26.53 -13.78 -11.20
C PRO A 545 25.05 -13.81 -11.66
N SER A 546 24.70 -14.42 -12.78
CA SER A 546 23.31 -14.40 -13.27
C SER A 546 22.28 -15.22 -12.44
N SER A 547 22.70 -16.02 -11.45
CA SER A 547 21.83 -16.94 -10.69
C SER A 547 21.41 -16.46 -9.29
N LEU A 548 21.52 -15.17 -8.97
CA LEU A 548 21.11 -14.59 -7.67
C LEU A 548 19.76 -13.83 -7.74
N PRO A 549 18.96 -13.80 -6.65
CA PRO A 549 17.72 -13.03 -6.59
C PRO A 549 18.04 -11.54 -6.66
N VAL A 550 17.66 -10.86 -7.76
CA VAL A 550 17.87 -9.41 -7.95
C VAL A 550 16.74 -8.80 -8.80
N GLY A 551 15.49 -8.95 -8.36
CA GLY A 551 14.32 -8.28 -8.91
C GLY A 551 14.33 -6.78 -8.62
N ASP A 552 15.33 -6.34 -7.84
CA ASP A 552 15.64 -4.97 -7.51
C ASP A 552 16.33 -4.25 -8.67
N THR A 553 16.00 -2.99 -8.88
CA THR A 553 16.71 -2.16 -9.85
C THR A 553 17.89 -1.48 -9.18
N ASP A 554 19.10 -1.55 -9.74
CA ASP A 554 20.33 -0.94 -9.19
C ASP A 554 20.71 0.36 -9.92
N GLY A 555 20.78 1.47 -9.18
CA GLY A 555 21.27 2.78 -9.65
C GLY A 555 22.78 2.96 -9.50
N GLY A 556 23.47 1.96 -8.95
CA GLY A 556 24.89 1.98 -8.62
C GLY A 556 25.23 2.97 -7.50
N PRO A 557 26.53 3.18 -7.20
CA PRO A 557 26.97 4.05 -6.09
C PRO A 557 26.56 5.52 -6.21
N GLY A 558 26.11 5.94 -7.39
CA GLY A 558 25.62 7.29 -7.65
C GLY A 558 24.10 7.42 -7.57
N LEU A 559 23.37 6.33 -7.31
CA LEU A 559 21.90 6.29 -7.25
C LEU A 559 21.25 6.85 -8.54
N ASP A 560 21.78 6.45 -9.71
CA ASP A 560 21.35 6.92 -11.03
C ASP A 560 20.36 5.94 -11.70
N PHE A 561 19.07 6.14 -11.44
CA PHE A 561 17.97 5.33 -11.97
C PHE A 561 17.41 5.92 -13.28
N ASP A 562 18.28 6.13 -14.27
CA ASP A 562 17.96 6.65 -15.60
C ASP A 562 17.72 5.53 -16.63
N PHE A 563 16.60 4.80 -16.50
CA PHE A 563 16.27 3.68 -17.39
C PHE A 563 15.34 4.05 -18.55
N PRO A 564 15.63 3.62 -19.80
CA PRO A 564 14.76 3.84 -20.95
C PRO A 564 13.49 2.98 -20.89
N ALA A 565 12.43 3.43 -21.58
CA ALA A 565 11.20 2.66 -21.73
C ALA A 565 10.56 2.97 -23.09
N ASP A 566 10.32 1.95 -23.89
CA ASP A 566 9.58 2.05 -25.15
C ASP A 566 8.18 1.45 -24.98
N LEU A 567 7.19 2.32 -24.78
CA LEU A 567 5.80 1.92 -24.55
C LEU A 567 5.12 1.26 -25.77
N ASN A 568 5.80 1.19 -26.93
CA ASN A 568 5.33 0.42 -28.09
C ASN A 568 5.73 -1.07 -28.00
N GLU A 569 6.72 -1.38 -27.17
CA GLU A 569 7.18 -2.73 -26.90
C GLU A 569 6.42 -3.33 -25.71
N HIS A 570 6.81 -4.54 -25.30
CA HIS A 570 6.19 -5.24 -24.17
C HIS A 570 6.67 -4.68 -22.83
N ALA A 571 5.81 -4.65 -21.81
CA ALA A 571 6.13 -4.12 -20.47
C ALA A 571 7.39 -4.74 -19.84
N GLN A 572 7.56 -6.04 -20.05
CA GLN A 572 8.74 -6.77 -19.62
C GLN A 572 10.08 -6.32 -20.23
N ASN A 573 10.10 -5.48 -21.27
CA ASN A 573 11.33 -5.02 -21.89
C ASN A 573 11.84 -3.70 -21.29
N TYR A 574 11.14 -3.14 -20.29
CA TYR A 574 11.52 -1.91 -19.60
C TYR A 574 11.26 -2.01 -18.08
N ARG A 575 11.57 -3.17 -17.51
CA ARG A 575 11.29 -3.52 -16.09
C ARG A 575 11.95 -2.56 -15.11
N ASP A 576 13.22 -2.25 -15.31
CA ASP A 576 13.96 -1.31 -14.44
C ASP A 576 13.26 0.05 -14.36
N ALA A 577 12.69 0.50 -15.49
CA ALA A 577 11.96 1.76 -15.53
C ALA A 577 10.64 1.72 -14.73
N VAL A 578 9.88 0.61 -14.78
CA VAL A 578 8.62 0.49 -14.03
C VAL A 578 8.86 0.32 -12.53
N VAL A 579 9.84 -0.48 -12.11
CA VAL A 579 10.23 -0.61 -10.70
C VAL A 579 10.73 0.73 -10.15
N THR A 580 11.54 1.47 -10.93
CA THR A 580 11.98 2.82 -10.58
C THR A 580 10.79 3.78 -10.38
N ASN A 581 9.78 3.72 -11.24
CA ASN A 581 8.60 4.58 -11.12
C ASN A 581 7.75 4.21 -9.89
N LEU A 582 7.60 2.91 -9.60
CA LEU A 582 6.93 2.42 -8.39
C LEU A 582 7.65 2.90 -7.12
N PHE A 583 8.98 2.71 -7.04
CA PHE A 583 9.80 3.18 -5.93
C PHE A 583 9.66 4.69 -5.70
N TYR A 584 9.76 5.47 -6.78
CA TYR A 584 9.57 6.93 -6.74
C TYR A 584 8.16 7.30 -6.28
N GLY A 585 7.12 6.63 -6.79
CA GLY A 585 5.73 6.87 -6.43
C GLY A 585 5.44 6.58 -4.96
N CYS A 586 5.82 5.38 -4.48
CA CYS A 586 5.65 4.97 -3.08
C CYS A 586 6.37 5.96 -2.13
N ASN A 587 7.64 6.33 -2.40
CA ASN A 587 8.39 7.27 -1.56
C ASN A 587 7.88 8.72 -1.63
N THR A 588 7.49 9.18 -2.82
CA THR A 588 6.89 10.52 -2.99
C THR A 588 5.60 10.62 -2.18
N PHE A 589 4.76 9.60 -2.23
CA PHE A 589 3.51 9.58 -1.47
C PHE A 589 3.77 9.55 0.03
N HIS A 590 4.72 8.74 0.51
CA HIS A 590 5.20 8.76 1.89
C HIS A 590 5.58 10.18 2.33
N ASP A 591 6.50 10.82 1.61
CA ASP A 591 7.03 12.13 1.98
C ASP A 591 5.96 13.24 1.96
N VAL A 592 5.04 13.19 0.99
CA VAL A 592 3.90 14.12 0.93
C VAL A 592 3.00 13.92 2.15
N PHE A 593 2.57 12.69 2.45
CA PHE A 593 1.63 12.43 3.54
C PHE A 593 2.24 12.61 4.93
N TYR A 594 3.56 12.43 5.08
CA TYR A 594 4.30 12.81 6.28
C TYR A 594 4.04 14.28 6.64
N ARG A 595 4.07 15.19 5.64
CA ARG A 595 3.82 16.62 5.85
C ARG A 595 2.39 16.96 6.23
N TYR A 596 1.44 16.08 5.92
CA TYR A 596 0.04 16.18 6.36
C TYR A 596 -0.21 15.44 7.68
N GLY A 597 0.83 14.89 8.29
CA GLY A 597 0.80 14.29 9.62
C GLY A 597 0.62 12.78 9.62
N PHE A 598 0.80 12.07 8.51
CA PHE A 598 1.06 10.63 8.56
C PHE A 598 2.53 10.41 8.92
N ASP A 599 2.85 10.70 10.18
CA ASP A 599 4.18 10.61 10.79
C ASP A 599 4.31 9.37 11.70
N GLU A 600 5.48 9.11 12.26
CA GLU A 600 5.77 7.89 13.01
C GLU A 600 4.82 7.64 14.18
N PRO A 601 4.53 8.63 15.06
CA PRO A 601 3.55 8.41 16.14
C PRO A 601 2.14 8.08 15.66
N SER A 602 1.80 8.46 14.42
CA SER A 602 0.52 8.13 13.78
C SER A 602 0.54 6.82 12.99
N GLY A 603 1.69 6.14 12.92
CA GLY A 603 1.92 4.85 12.27
C GLY A 603 2.12 4.94 10.77
N ASN A 604 3.01 5.82 10.31
CA ASN A 604 3.55 5.72 8.96
C ASN A 604 4.39 4.45 8.76
N PHE A 605 4.95 4.29 7.56
CA PHE A 605 5.63 3.07 7.13
C PHE A 605 7.12 3.34 6.96
N GLN A 606 7.93 2.87 7.91
CA GLN A 606 9.37 3.09 7.95
C GLN A 606 10.10 1.90 8.59
N ALA A 607 11.22 1.49 8.00
CA ALA A 607 12.13 0.51 8.58
C ALA A 607 12.70 1.03 9.91
N ASN A 608 13.06 2.30 9.97
CA ASN A 608 13.61 2.97 11.14
C ASN A 608 12.91 4.30 11.38
N ASN A 609 12.49 4.54 12.63
CA ASN A 609 11.81 5.78 13.02
C ASN A 609 12.76 6.84 13.57
N TYR A 610 14.06 6.55 13.64
CA TYR A 610 15.11 7.44 14.13
C TYR A 610 14.80 7.99 15.54
N GLY A 611 14.11 7.18 16.36
CA GLY A 611 13.66 7.57 17.70
C GLY A 611 12.53 8.61 17.73
N ARG A 612 11.81 8.84 16.62
CA ARG A 612 10.68 9.81 16.53
C ARG A 612 9.36 9.27 17.11
N GLY A 613 9.33 8.03 17.61
CA GLY A 613 8.14 7.35 18.15
C GLY A 613 7.55 6.38 17.13
N GLY A 614 6.35 5.84 17.38
CA GLY A 614 5.71 4.85 16.49
C GLY A 614 6.30 3.44 16.57
N GLY A 615 5.67 2.51 15.85
CA GLY A 615 6.25 1.20 15.53
C GLY A 615 7.16 1.32 14.31
N GLU A 616 8.28 0.60 14.30
CA GLU A 616 9.28 0.60 13.22
C GLU A 616 9.39 -0.79 12.58
N GLY A 617 10.14 -0.92 11.49
CA GLY A 617 10.30 -2.18 10.76
C GLY A 617 9.18 -2.46 9.76
N ASP A 618 8.39 -1.45 9.38
CA ASP A 618 7.14 -1.60 8.64
C ASP A 618 7.11 -0.79 7.32
N TYR A 619 8.27 -0.67 6.67
CA TYR A 619 8.38 -0.13 5.30
C TYR A 619 7.45 -0.87 4.33
N VAL A 620 7.08 -0.24 3.21
CA VAL A 620 6.18 -0.88 2.24
C VAL A 620 6.97 -1.76 1.26
N ARG A 621 6.59 -3.04 1.12
CA ARG A 621 7.00 -3.88 -0.02
C ARG A 621 6.14 -3.52 -1.23
N CYS A 622 6.72 -2.89 -2.25
CA CYS A 622 6.03 -2.52 -3.50
C CYS A 622 6.44 -3.51 -4.62
N GLU A 623 5.57 -4.48 -4.92
CA GLU A 623 5.80 -5.59 -5.87
C GLU A 623 5.32 -5.22 -7.28
N ALA A 624 6.26 -5.02 -8.20
CA ALA A 624 6.02 -4.60 -9.57
C ALA A 624 5.73 -5.78 -10.50
N ALA A 625 4.83 -5.56 -11.46
CA ALA A 625 4.43 -6.55 -12.47
C ALA A 625 4.11 -7.95 -11.91
N ASP A 626 3.51 -7.98 -10.73
CA ASP A 626 3.35 -9.17 -9.89
C ASP A 626 2.64 -10.31 -10.64
N GLY A 627 3.13 -11.53 -10.38
CA GLY A 627 2.74 -12.80 -10.96
C GLY A 627 1.30 -13.22 -10.71
N GLY A 628 0.78 -12.90 -9.52
CA GLY A 628 -0.49 -13.36 -8.96
C GLY A 628 -1.71 -12.79 -9.65
N GLY A 629 -1.57 -11.62 -10.28
CA GLY A 629 -2.69 -10.91 -10.87
C GLY A 629 -2.47 -10.35 -12.28
N THR A 630 -3.58 -9.90 -12.87
CA THR A 630 -3.62 -8.97 -14.00
C THR A 630 -4.89 -8.13 -13.90
N ASN A 631 -4.86 -6.89 -14.41
CA ASN A 631 -6.01 -5.98 -14.45
C ASN A 631 -6.58 -5.62 -13.06
N ASN A 632 -5.70 -5.51 -12.08
CA ASN A 632 -5.98 -5.19 -10.69
C ASN A 632 -4.71 -4.60 -10.04
N ALA A 633 -4.80 -4.22 -8.78
CA ALA A 633 -3.70 -4.03 -7.83
C ALA A 633 -4.29 -4.26 -6.42
N ASN A 634 -3.44 -4.41 -5.40
CA ASN A 634 -3.93 -4.52 -4.03
C ASN A 634 -2.92 -3.96 -3.02
N PHE A 635 -3.40 -3.76 -1.79
CA PHE A 635 -2.58 -3.40 -0.65
C PHE A 635 -3.03 -4.15 0.60
N SER A 636 -2.10 -4.82 1.28
CA SER A 636 -2.31 -5.42 2.59
C SER A 636 -1.67 -4.57 3.69
N THR A 637 -2.43 -4.28 4.74
CA THR A 637 -1.97 -3.49 5.90
C THR A 637 -2.14 -4.30 7.18
N PRO A 638 -1.09 -5.03 7.62
CA PRO A 638 -1.12 -5.74 8.89
C PRO A 638 -1.47 -4.77 10.04
N ALA A 639 -2.42 -5.16 10.88
CA ALA A 639 -2.69 -4.45 12.13
C ALA A 639 -1.74 -4.98 13.21
N ALA A 640 -1.03 -4.06 13.88
CA ALA A 640 0.09 -4.29 14.82
C ALA A 640 1.49 -4.30 14.16
N ASP A 641 2.47 -3.84 14.94
CA ASP A 641 3.86 -3.51 14.55
C ASP A 641 4.72 -4.74 14.16
N SER A 642 4.12 -5.85 13.69
CA SER A 642 4.81 -7.13 13.46
C SER A 642 4.72 -7.67 12.04
N GLY A 643 4.24 -6.88 11.08
CA GLY A 643 4.10 -7.30 9.69
C GLY A 643 4.33 -6.14 8.72
N THR A 644 5.04 -6.45 7.63
CA THR A 644 5.43 -5.48 6.60
C THR A 644 4.28 -5.29 5.59
N PRO A 645 3.73 -4.08 5.43
CA PRO A 645 2.72 -3.78 4.42
C PRO A 645 3.19 -4.20 3.03
N ARG A 646 2.27 -4.70 2.20
CA ARG A 646 2.57 -5.19 0.85
C ARG A 646 1.63 -4.54 -0.16
N MET A 647 2.19 -4.01 -1.24
CA MET A 647 1.48 -3.50 -2.40
C MET A 647 1.80 -4.37 -3.61
N GLN A 648 0.78 -4.94 -4.25
CA GLN A 648 0.97 -5.77 -5.46
C GLN A 648 0.42 -5.05 -6.67
N MET A 649 1.29 -4.76 -7.64
CA MET A 649 0.96 -4.03 -8.86
C MET A 649 0.97 -4.99 -10.05
N TYR A 650 -0.10 -4.98 -10.86
CA TYR A 650 -0.22 -5.95 -11.95
C TYR A 650 -0.17 -5.33 -13.35
N LEU A 651 0.20 -6.20 -14.30
CA LEU A 651 0.09 -5.92 -15.73
C LEU A 651 -1.37 -5.87 -16.19
N TRP A 652 -1.62 -5.07 -17.24
CA TRP A 652 -2.90 -4.88 -17.92
C TRP A 652 -2.76 -5.29 -19.40
N PRO A 653 -2.95 -6.60 -19.72
CA PRO A 653 -2.58 -7.15 -21.03
C PRO A 653 -3.45 -6.70 -22.20
N GLY A 654 -4.58 -6.04 -21.97
CA GLY A 654 -5.42 -5.51 -23.05
C GLY A 654 -6.12 -6.58 -23.88
N ALA A 655 -6.68 -7.62 -23.25
CA ALA A 655 -7.30 -8.76 -23.91
C ALA A 655 -8.37 -8.42 -25.00
N GLN A 656 -8.94 -7.20 -24.95
CA GLN A 656 -9.82 -6.67 -26.00
C GLN A 656 -9.14 -6.51 -27.38
N PHE A 657 -7.81 -6.49 -27.44
CA PHE A 657 -7.02 -6.34 -28.67
C PHE A 657 -6.47 -7.67 -29.20
N GLY A 658 -6.88 -8.80 -28.62
CA GLY A 658 -6.39 -10.13 -28.98
C GLY A 658 -5.16 -10.54 -28.16
N LEU A 659 -4.33 -11.42 -28.70
CA LEU A 659 -3.12 -11.90 -28.03
C LEU A 659 -1.92 -10.96 -28.30
N PRO A 660 -1.08 -10.71 -27.28
CA PRO A 660 -0.01 -9.71 -27.36
C PRO A 660 1.17 -10.13 -28.25
N ASN A 661 1.38 -11.44 -28.44
CA ASN A 661 2.45 -11.99 -29.27
C ASN A 661 1.88 -12.85 -30.40
N GLN A 662 2.75 -13.21 -31.34
CA GLN A 662 2.41 -14.15 -32.39
C GLN A 662 3.64 -14.92 -32.90
N VAL A 663 3.37 -16.13 -33.40
CA VAL A 663 4.31 -16.92 -34.19
C VAL A 663 3.83 -16.88 -35.64
N VAL A 664 4.64 -16.30 -36.53
CA VAL A 664 4.38 -16.29 -37.97
C VAL A 664 5.21 -17.40 -38.61
N VAL A 665 4.57 -18.36 -39.28
CA VAL A 665 5.25 -19.45 -39.99
C VAL A 665 5.00 -19.30 -41.48
N ASP A 666 6.09 -19.22 -42.26
CA ASP A 666 6.04 -18.96 -43.69
C ASP A 666 5.15 -19.98 -44.41
N ASP A 667 4.29 -19.52 -45.33
CA ASP A 667 3.34 -20.32 -46.10
C ASP A 667 2.33 -21.16 -45.28
N VAL A 668 2.29 -21.00 -43.95
CA VAL A 668 1.41 -21.76 -43.04
C VAL A 668 0.38 -20.84 -42.40
N GLY A 669 0.82 -19.76 -41.74
CA GLY A 669 -0.10 -18.84 -41.08
C GLY A 669 0.51 -18.02 -39.95
N THR A 670 -0.36 -17.29 -39.27
CA THR A 670 -0.04 -16.47 -38.10
C THR A 670 -0.84 -16.98 -36.92
N PHE A 671 -0.15 -17.31 -35.83
CA PHE A 671 -0.71 -17.94 -34.64
C PHE A 671 -0.53 -17.01 -33.45
N GLY A 672 -1.63 -16.63 -32.79
CA GLY A 672 -1.57 -15.76 -31.62
C GLY A 672 -0.94 -16.47 -30.43
N ALA A 673 -0.16 -15.74 -29.64
CA ALA A 673 0.62 -16.29 -28.54
C ALA A 673 0.59 -15.39 -27.30
N GLN A 674 0.68 -16.00 -26.12
CA GLN A 674 0.92 -15.31 -24.86
C GLN A 674 2.41 -15.22 -24.55
N PHE A 675 2.77 -14.27 -23.70
CA PHE A 675 4.13 -14.08 -23.20
C PHE A 675 4.50 -15.07 -22.09
N ALA A 676 5.78 -15.17 -21.80
CA ALA A 676 6.32 -15.80 -20.58
C ALA A 676 6.75 -14.73 -19.58
N ARG A 677 6.58 -14.97 -18.28
CA ARG A 677 7.03 -14.06 -17.23
C ARG A 677 8.54 -14.13 -16.99
N PHE A 678 9.10 -15.34 -17.03
CA PHE A 678 10.49 -15.65 -16.70
C PHE A 678 11.53 -15.45 -17.83
N SER A 679 11.16 -14.78 -18.94
CA SER A 679 12.06 -14.56 -20.08
C SER A 679 11.79 -13.20 -20.75
N PRO A 680 12.73 -12.62 -21.52
CA PRO A 680 12.46 -11.47 -22.36
C PRO A 680 11.23 -11.66 -23.25
N ALA A 681 10.47 -10.59 -23.45
CA ALA A 681 9.33 -10.64 -24.35
C ALA A 681 9.78 -10.39 -25.80
N PRO A 682 9.19 -11.09 -26.80
CA PRO A 682 9.45 -10.79 -28.20
C PRO A 682 9.19 -9.32 -28.53
N THR A 683 10.04 -8.71 -29.36
CA THR A 683 9.85 -7.32 -29.81
C THR A 683 8.95 -7.23 -31.05
N VAL A 684 8.53 -6.03 -31.43
CA VAL A 684 7.78 -5.80 -32.69
C VAL A 684 8.61 -6.21 -33.91
N ALA A 685 9.92 -5.97 -33.89
CA ALA A 685 10.84 -6.42 -34.92
C ALA A 685 10.85 -7.96 -35.04
N GLY A 686 10.75 -8.63 -33.88
CA GLY A 686 10.74 -10.08 -33.79
C GLY A 686 12.08 -10.71 -34.09
N LEU A 687 12.05 -12.04 -34.20
CA LEU A 687 13.18 -12.87 -34.59
C LEU A 687 12.85 -13.52 -35.94
N PRO A 688 13.04 -12.85 -37.09
CA PRO A 688 12.74 -13.42 -38.40
C PRO A 688 13.77 -14.47 -38.82
N GLY A 689 13.37 -15.40 -39.69
CA GLY A 689 14.30 -16.35 -40.32
C GLY A 689 14.64 -17.58 -39.49
N GLN A 690 13.93 -17.82 -38.38
CA GLN A 690 14.20 -18.90 -37.44
C GLN A 690 13.76 -20.24 -38.02
N THR A 691 14.67 -21.21 -38.10
CA THR A 691 14.29 -22.60 -38.38
C THR A 691 13.61 -23.21 -37.15
N ILE A 692 12.38 -23.73 -37.26
CA ILE A 692 11.69 -24.37 -36.13
C ILE A 692 12.17 -25.81 -35.97
N VAL A 693 12.54 -26.17 -34.74
CA VAL A 693 12.93 -27.51 -34.32
C VAL A 693 11.91 -28.06 -33.32
N TYR A 694 11.27 -29.20 -33.64
CA TYR A 694 10.37 -29.87 -32.70
C TYR A 694 11.15 -30.79 -31.75
N ALA A 695 10.96 -30.61 -30.44
CA ALA A 695 11.75 -31.28 -29.40
C ALA A 695 10.89 -32.00 -28.34
N SER A 696 9.73 -32.55 -28.72
CA SER A 696 8.81 -33.23 -27.78
C SER A 696 8.53 -32.35 -26.55
N THR A 697 8.75 -32.80 -25.32
CA THR A 697 8.56 -31.98 -24.10
C THR A 697 9.66 -30.94 -23.86
N GLY A 698 10.83 -31.07 -24.49
CA GLY A 698 11.96 -30.14 -24.34
C GLY A 698 12.67 -30.14 -22.98
N CYS A 699 12.39 -31.12 -22.11
CA CYS A 699 12.93 -31.16 -20.75
C CYS A 699 14.41 -31.55 -20.65
N ASP A 700 14.96 -32.16 -21.70
CA ASP A 700 16.36 -32.61 -21.76
C ASP A 700 16.89 -32.54 -23.19
N ALA A 701 18.22 -32.46 -23.31
CA ALA A 701 18.90 -32.30 -24.60
C ALA A 701 18.69 -33.50 -25.55
N GLY A 702 18.41 -34.69 -25.03
CA GLY A 702 18.19 -35.90 -25.84
C GLY A 702 16.87 -35.90 -26.61
N LEU A 703 15.97 -34.96 -26.31
CA LEU A 703 14.70 -34.77 -27.02
C LEU A 703 14.84 -33.89 -28.27
N TYR A 704 15.98 -33.23 -28.44
CA TYR A 704 16.28 -32.40 -29.61
C TYR A 704 16.92 -33.26 -30.72
N PRO A 705 16.65 -32.97 -32.00
CA PRO A 705 17.26 -33.69 -33.11
C PRO A 705 18.75 -33.37 -33.23
N ASP A 706 19.53 -34.39 -33.62
CA ASP A 706 20.96 -34.29 -33.91
C ASP A 706 21.21 -34.64 -35.40
N PRO A 707 21.82 -33.74 -36.22
CA PRO A 707 22.34 -32.42 -35.85
C PRO A 707 21.28 -31.32 -35.77
N LEU A 708 21.52 -30.35 -34.88
CA LEU A 708 20.77 -29.09 -34.83
C LEU A 708 21.08 -28.19 -36.05
N PRO A 709 20.17 -27.26 -36.42
CA PRO A 709 20.41 -26.31 -37.50
C PRO A 709 21.66 -25.44 -37.26
N ALA A 710 22.42 -25.17 -38.32
CA ALA A 710 23.58 -24.27 -38.27
C ALA A 710 23.22 -22.79 -38.39
N SER A 711 21.97 -22.49 -38.76
CA SER A 711 21.39 -21.14 -38.78
C SER A 711 20.55 -20.92 -37.52
N ASP A 712 20.19 -19.66 -37.26
CA ASP A 712 19.26 -19.30 -36.17
C ASP A 712 18.00 -20.17 -36.19
N TRP A 713 17.60 -20.62 -35.01
CA TRP A 713 16.52 -21.59 -34.84
C TRP A 713 15.73 -21.38 -33.55
N ALA A 714 14.46 -21.78 -33.58
CA ALA A 714 13.56 -21.74 -32.43
C ALA A 714 13.04 -23.15 -32.10
N ALA A 715 12.90 -23.46 -30.82
CA ALA A 715 12.33 -24.73 -30.39
C ALA A 715 10.79 -24.65 -30.35
N ILE A 716 10.10 -25.70 -30.79
CA ILE A 716 8.68 -25.94 -30.45
C ILE A 716 8.58 -27.17 -29.56
N VAL A 717 7.99 -26.99 -28.38
CA VAL A 717 7.90 -28.01 -27.31
C VAL A 717 6.46 -28.20 -26.85
N ASP A 718 6.12 -29.40 -26.40
CA ASP A 718 4.77 -29.83 -26.04
C ASP A 718 4.56 -29.86 -24.52
N GLY A 719 3.38 -29.45 -24.07
CA GLY A 719 2.87 -29.80 -22.74
C GLY A 719 2.67 -28.63 -21.78
N GLY A 720 2.18 -28.96 -20.58
CA GLY A 720 2.17 -28.08 -19.40
C GLY A 720 3.31 -28.43 -18.43
N THR A 721 3.26 -27.96 -17.19
CA THR A 721 4.35 -28.10 -16.19
C THR A 721 4.58 -29.52 -15.63
N ALA A 722 3.73 -30.50 -15.96
CA ALA A 722 3.78 -31.84 -15.38
C ALA A 722 5.07 -32.65 -15.67
N ALA A 723 5.74 -32.38 -16.79
CA ALA A 723 6.98 -33.09 -17.16
C ALA A 723 8.24 -32.38 -16.63
N CYS A 724 8.24 -31.05 -16.70
CA CYS A 724 9.26 -30.12 -16.24
C CYS A 724 8.68 -28.70 -16.29
N SER A 725 9.27 -27.76 -15.55
CA SER A 725 8.86 -26.35 -15.55
C SER A 725 8.99 -25.72 -16.94
N TYR A 726 8.29 -24.60 -17.20
CA TYR A 726 8.49 -23.91 -18.47
C TYR A 726 9.89 -23.29 -18.55
N LEU A 727 10.39 -22.72 -17.44
CA LEU A 727 11.76 -22.20 -17.35
C LEU A 727 12.80 -23.24 -17.78
N GLN A 728 12.73 -24.47 -17.25
CA GLN A 728 13.67 -25.53 -17.58
C GLN A 728 13.71 -25.82 -19.09
N ARG A 729 12.56 -25.84 -19.77
CA ARG A 729 12.50 -26.09 -21.22
C ARG A 729 13.24 -25.01 -22.00
N VAL A 730 13.10 -23.76 -21.56
CA VAL A 730 13.73 -22.62 -22.21
C VAL A 730 15.22 -22.62 -21.96
N GLN A 731 15.66 -22.89 -20.73
CA GLN A 731 17.08 -23.04 -20.39
C GLN A 731 17.76 -24.17 -21.18
N VAL A 732 17.10 -25.32 -21.35
CA VAL A 732 17.63 -26.43 -22.18
C VAL A 732 17.75 -26.02 -23.65
N ALA A 733 16.73 -25.36 -24.22
CA ALA A 733 16.78 -24.88 -25.60
C ALA A 733 17.90 -23.84 -25.79
N GLN A 734 18.03 -22.90 -24.85
CA GLN A 734 19.06 -21.86 -24.82
C GLN A 734 20.47 -22.46 -24.76
N ALA A 735 20.70 -23.44 -23.88
CA ALA A 735 21.99 -24.12 -23.77
C ALA A 735 22.39 -24.88 -25.06
N LEU A 736 21.40 -25.23 -25.90
CA LEU A 736 21.61 -25.84 -27.21
C LEU A 736 21.73 -24.81 -28.35
N GLY A 737 21.61 -23.51 -28.04
CA GLY A 737 21.75 -22.41 -28.99
C GLY A 737 20.46 -21.99 -29.71
N ALA A 738 19.28 -22.31 -29.17
CA ALA A 738 18.03 -21.77 -29.69
C ALA A 738 17.93 -20.25 -29.45
N ASN A 739 17.26 -19.53 -30.34
CA ASN A 739 16.99 -18.10 -30.20
C ASN A 739 15.60 -17.80 -29.61
N ALA A 740 14.69 -18.77 -29.59
CA ALA A 740 13.36 -18.63 -29.00
C ALA A 740 12.73 -19.99 -28.69
N VAL A 741 11.72 -19.99 -27.81
CA VAL A 741 10.92 -21.19 -27.52
C VAL A 741 9.43 -20.93 -27.70
N ILE A 742 8.77 -21.86 -28.38
CA ILE A 742 7.33 -21.89 -28.61
C ILE A 742 6.77 -23.09 -27.82
N VAL A 743 5.99 -22.81 -26.78
CA VAL A 743 5.33 -23.85 -25.99
C VAL A 743 3.94 -24.11 -26.56
N ALA A 744 3.79 -25.25 -27.22
CA ALA A 744 2.49 -25.82 -27.60
C ALA A 744 1.82 -26.40 -26.35
N HIS A 745 0.95 -25.61 -25.73
CA HIS A 745 0.36 -25.95 -24.45
C HIS A 745 -0.55 -27.20 -24.54
N ASN A 746 -0.81 -27.88 -23.42
CA ASN A 746 -1.57 -29.14 -23.39
C ASN A 746 -3.08 -28.98 -23.35
N THR A 747 -3.61 -27.75 -23.32
CA THR A 747 -5.06 -27.49 -23.30
C THR A 747 -5.55 -26.92 -24.63
N ALA A 748 -6.80 -27.25 -24.99
CA ALA A 748 -7.48 -26.73 -26.18
C ALA A 748 -8.06 -25.31 -25.98
N ALA A 749 -7.86 -24.70 -24.81
CA ALA A 749 -8.30 -23.36 -24.47
C ALA A 749 -7.39 -22.29 -25.10
N ALA A 750 -7.64 -21.01 -24.79
CA ALA A 750 -6.70 -19.94 -25.12
C ALA A 750 -5.32 -20.24 -24.50
N PRO A 751 -4.21 -19.88 -25.19
CA PRO A 751 -2.88 -20.06 -24.63
C PRO A 751 -2.75 -19.36 -23.26
N PRO A 752 -2.09 -19.98 -22.26
CA PRO A 752 -1.84 -19.36 -20.98
C PRO A 752 -0.63 -18.41 -21.06
N ILE A 753 -0.56 -17.44 -20.15
CA ILE A 753 0.71 -16.79 -19.81
C ILE A 753 1.62 -17.86 -19.19
N LEU A 754 2.86 -17.97 -19.66
CA LEU A 754 3.79 -18.97 -19.15
C LEU A 754 4.45 -18.42 -17.87
N SER A 755 4.12 -19.03 -16.73
CA SER A 755 4.74 -18.73 -15.43
C SER A 755 5.50 -19.95 -14.92
N SER A 756 6.59 -19.73 -14.20
CA SER A 756 7.34 -20.78 -13.51
C SER A 756 8.03 -20.16 -12.31
N PRO A 757 8.13 -20.88 -11.18
CA PRO A 757 8.99 -20.47 -10.07
C PRO A 757 10.37 -20.13 -10.60
N MET A 758 10.86 -18.94 -10.27
CA MET A 758 12.19 -18.47 -10.63
C MET A 758 13.16 -19.10 -9.64
N VAL A 759 13.50 -20.38 -9.80
CA VAL A 759 14.51 -21.03 -8.96
C VAL A 759 15.83 -21.02 -9.73
N GLY A 760 16.47 -19.84 -9.82
CA GLY A 760 17.73 -19.60 -10.56
C GLY A 760 17.61 -18.62 -11.73
N THR A 761 18.63 -18.60 -12.61
CA THR A 761 18.74 -17.66 -13.75
C THR A 761 17.46 -17.59 -14.60
N PRO A 762 16.91 -16.38 -14.85
CA PRO A 762 15.91 -16.18 -15.88
C PRO A 762 16.42 -16.65 -17.25
N ALA A 763 15.51 -17.05 -18.13
CA ALA A 763 15.89 -17.36 -19.50
C ALA A 763 16.24 -16.07 -20.26
N GLU A 764 17.27 -16.09 -21.10
CA GLU A 764 17.72 -14.93 -21.89
C GLU A 764 17.08 -14.88 -23.29
N ILE A 765 16.48 -15.98 -23.72
CA ILE A 765 15.78 -16.07 -25.00
C ILE A 765 14.27 -15.97 -24.82
N PRO A 766 13.55 -15.31 -25.75
CA PRO A 766 12.11 -15.15 -25.62
C PRO A 766 11.36 -16.47 -25.70
N ALA A 767 10.37 -16.62 -24.83
CA ALA A 767 9.44 -17.74 -24.83
C ALA A 767 7.98 -17.27 -24.99
N VAL A 768 7.21 -18.03 -25.78
CA VAL A 768 5.79 -17.75 -26.01
C VAL A 768 4.94 -19.01 -25.89
N GLY A 769 3.74 -18.87 -25.33
CA GLY A 769 2.74 -19.94 -25.24
C GLY A 769 1.73 -19.84 -26.37
N ILE A 770 1.46 -20.96 -27.07
CA ILE A 770 0.40 -21.07 -28.08
C ILE A 770 -0.59 -22.17 -27.72
N SER A 771 -1.78 -22.13 -28.32
CA SER A 771 -2.80 -23.17 -28.11
C SER A 771 -2.30 -24.53 -28.60
N GLN A 772 -2.85 -25.61 -28.06
CA GLN A 772 -2.53 -26.96 -28.53
C GLN A 772 -2.83 -27.14 -30.03
N ALA A 773 -3.93 -26.54 -30.51
CA ALA A 773 -4.36 -26.64 -31.89
C ALA A 773 -3.37 -25.96 -32.84
N ASP A 774 -2.92 -24.75 -32.49
CA ASP A 774 -1.94 -23.98 -33.26
C ASP A 774 -0.58 -24.69 -33.25
N GLY A 775 -0.15 -25.19 -32.08
CA GLY A 775 1.08 -25.96 -31.98
C GLY A 775 1.07 -27.22 -32.85
N ASN A 776 -0.06 -27.92 -32.93
CA ASN A 776 -0.20 -29.08 -33.83
C ASN A 776 -0.13 -28.68 -35.31
N ALA A 777 -0.67 -27.52 -35.69
CA ALA A 777 -0.56 -27.00 -37.06
C ALA A 777 0.90 -26.68 -37.42
N ILE A 778 1.63 -26.00 -36.53
CA ILE A 778 3.06 -25.69 -36.72
C ILE A 778 3.89 -26.99 -36.81
N LYS A 779 3.69 -27.94 -35.89
CA LYS A 779 4.40 -29.23 -35.93
C LYS A 779 4.13 -30.01 -37.22
N ALA A 780 2.91 -29.97 -37.75
CA ALA A 780 2.58 -30.59 -39.03
C ALA A 780 3.32 -29.92 -40.20
N ALA A 781 3.51 -28.60 -40.15
CA ALA A 781 4.30 -27.87 -41.14
C ALA A 781 5.79 -28.22 -41.05
N VAL A 782 6.36 -28.31 -39.84
CA VAL A 782 7.74 -28.78 -39.61
C VAL A 782 7.93 -30.17 -40.20
N ALA A 783 6.99 -31.09 -39.98
CA ALA A 783 7.03 -32.44 -40.57
C ALA A 783 6.89 -32.44 -42.11
N ALA A 784 6.24 -31.43 -42.69
CA ALA A 784 6.09 -31.26 -44.13
C ALA A 784 7.31 -30.55 -44.79
N GLY A 785 8.30 -30.12 -44.01
CA GLY A 785 9.50 -29.44 -44.48
C GLY A 785 9.41 -27.91 -44.50
N THR A 786 8.33 -27.32 -43.99
CA THR A 786 8.21 -25.87 -43.78
C THR A 786 8.67 -25.53 -42.37
N THR A 787 9.75 -24.76 -42.25
CA THR A 787 10.41 -24.56 -40.95
C THR A 787 10.73 -23.11 -40.62
N ILE A 788 10.51 -22.13 -41.49
CA ILE A 788 10.93 -20.75 -41.20
C ILE A 788 9.81 -20.00 -40.47
N ALA A 789 10.15 -19.37 -39.35
CA ALA A 789 9.24 -18.59 -38.56
C ALA A 789 9.81 -17.26 -38.04
N ASN A 790 8.90 -16.41 -37.59
CA ASN A 790 9.17 -15.22 -36.83
C ASN A 790 8.36 -15.23 -35.52
N VAL A 791 9.06 -15.28 -34.38
CA VAL A 791 8.48 -15.07 -33.06
C VAL A 791 8.55 -13.59 -32.75
N ARG A 792 7.40 -12.92 -32.59
CA ARG A 792 7.34 -11.46 -32.45
C ARG A 792 6.16 -10.98 -31.60
N LYS A 793 6.25 -9.76 -31.09
CA LYS A 793 5.10 -9.02 -30.59
C LYS A 793 4.11 -8.82 -31.75
N ASN A 794 2.82 -8.92 -31.44
CA ASN A 794 1.77 -8.64 -32.41
C ASN A 794 1.78 -7.13 -32.76
N PRO A 795 2.06 -6.73 -34.03
CA PRO A 795 2.11 -5.32 -34.43
C PRO A 795 0.77 -4.60 -34.30
N ASP A 796 -0.34 -5.33 -34.35
CA ASP A 796 -1.69 -4.78 -34.24
C ASP A 796 -2.17 -4.70 -32.78
N HIS A 797 -1.40 -5.27 -31.84
CA HIS A 797 -1.65 -5.18 -30.41
C HIS A 797 -0.85 -4.01 -29.82
N PRO A 798 -1.48 -3.09 -29.06
CA PRO A 798 -0.75 -2.04 -28.35
C PRO A 798 0.28 -2.63 -27.38
N GLY A 799 1.22 -1.82 -26.87
CA GLY A 799 2.04 -2.25 -25.73
C GLY A 799 1.16 -2.71 -24.57
N ILE A 800 1.60 -3.73 -23.83
CA ILE A 800 0.93 -4.08 -22.57
C ILE A 800 1.03 -2.88 -21.63
N ARG A 801 -0.09 -2.50 -21.01
CA ARG A 801 -0.08 -1.43 -20.02
C ARG A 801 0.39 -1.98 -18.69
N ASP A 802 1.16 -1.18 -17.98
CA ASP A 802 1.74 -1.54 -16.70
C ASP A 802 1.18 -0.63 -15.63
N GLY A 803 0.59 -1.21 -14.56
CA GLY A 803 0.01 -0.45 -13.45
C GLY A 803 1.08 0.38 -12.73
N ASP A 804 2.33 -0.07 -12.75
CA ASP A 804 3.50 0.56 -12.15
C ASP A 804 3.90 1.90 -12.79
N PHE A 805 3.35 2.22 -13.97
CA PHE A 805 3.48 3.54 -14.61
C PHE A 805 2.28 4.46 -14.39
N GLU A 806 1.25 4.04 -13.66
CA GLU A 806 0.09 4.86 -13.33
C GLU A 806 0.10 5.20 -11.84
N ASN A 807 0.72 6.35 -11.51
CA ASN A 807 0.77 6.91 -10.15
C ASN A 807 -0.62 7.02 -9.52
N GLY A 808 -1.69 7.15 -10.33
CA GLY A 808 -3.07 7.12 -9.84
C GLY A 808 -3.45 5.79 -9.17
N ILE A 809 -2.96 4.65 -9.67
CA ILE A 809 -3.16 3.32 -9.04
C ILE A 809 -2.22 3.19 -7.85
N ILE A 810 -0.93 3.52 -8.00
CA ILE A 810 0.05 3.45 -6.89
C ILE A 810 -0.43 4.25 -5.66
N PHE A 811 -0.94 5.46 -5.88
CA PHE A 811 -1.44 6.32 -4.79
C PHE A 811 -2.77 5.86 -4.23
N HIS A 812 -3.58 5.15 -5.04
CA HIS A 812 -4.80 4.50 -4.55
C HIS A 812 -4.43 3.38 -3.57
N GLU A 813 -3.53 2.48 -3.97
CA GLU A 813 -3.09 1.36 -3.13
C GLU A 813 -2.43 1.85 -1.83
N TYR A 814 -1.50 2.81 -1.91
CA TYR A 814 -0.89 3.39 -0.71
C TYR A 814 -1.94 4.12 0.16
N GLY A 815 -2.99 4.67 -0.46
CA GLY A 815 -4.14 5.26 0.21
C GLY A 815 -4.89 4.28 1.12
N HIS A 816 -4.90 2.99 0.79
CA HIS A 816 -5.39 1.96 1.72
C HIS A 816 -4.53 1.92 2.97
N GLY A 817 -3.20 1.82 2.83
CA GLY A 817 -2.27 1.86 3.95
C GLY A 817 -2.50 3.04 4.89
N VAL A 818 -2.61 4.27 4.34
CA VAL A 818 -2.88 5.48 5.13
C VAL A 818 -4.23 5.41 5.86
N SER A 819 -5.30 5.06 5.14
CA SER A 819 -6.65 5.06 5.73
C SER A 819 -6.86 3.97 6.77
N LEU A 820 -6.25 2.79 6.57
CA LEU A 820 -6.28 1.66 7.50
C LEU A 820 -5.46 1.96 8.76
N ARG A 821 -4.23 2.51 8.65
CA ARG A 821 -3.39 2.88 9.80
C ARG A 821 -3.98 4.02 10.64
N LEU A 822 -4.51 5.06 9.99
CA LEU A 822 -5.02 6.23 10.71
C LEU A 822 -6.36 5.97 11.40
N THR A 823 -7.22 5.11 10.83
CA THR A 823 -8.57 4.92 11.35
C THR A 823 -8.57 4.02 12.59
N GLY A 824 -8.94 4.58 13.75
CA GLY A 824 -8.93 3.84 15.01
C GLY A 824 -7.55 3.75 15.68
N GLY A 825 -6.49 4.19 14.98
CA GLY A 825 -5.13 4.27 15.45
C GLY A 825 -4.20 3.19 14.87
N PRO A 826 -2.87 3.38 14.99
CA PRO A 826 -1.88 2.61 14.22
C PRO A 826 -1.85 1.10 14.50
N GLY A 827 -2.28 0.68 15.69
CA GLY A 827 -2.28 -0.74 16.09
C GLY A 827 -3.55 -1.52 15.73
N ILE A 828 -4.44 -0.97 14.90
CA ILE A 828 -5.69 -1.66 14.52
C ILE A 828 -6.06 -1.42 13.06
N ASN A 829 -6.66 -2.42 12.42
CA ASN A 829 -7.39 -2.28 11.18
C ASN A 829 -8.90 -2.45 11.46
N CYS A 830 -9.69 -1.40 11.20
CA CYS A 830 -11.12 -1.41 11.53
C CYS A 830 -12.01 -0.62 10.56
N LEU A 831 -11.62 -0.54 9.28
CA LEU A 831 -12.46 -0.04 8.19
C LEU A 831 -13.42 -1.12 7.68
N THR A 832 -14.34 -1.52 8.56
CA THR A 832 -15.24 -2.65 8.33
C THR A 832 -16.69 -2.25 8.08
N GLY A 833 -17.46 -3.17 7.50
CA GLY A 833 -18.89 -2.99 7.24
C GLY A 833 -19.21 -2.56 5.80
N ASN A 834 -20.51 -2.55 5.48
CA ASN A 834 -20.98 -2.29 4.12
C ASN A 834 -21.00 -0.79 3.75
N GLU A 835 -20.78 0.10 4.71
CA GLU A 835 -20.73 1.56 4.53
C GLU A 835 -19.32 2.17 4.70
N GLN A 836 -18.30 1.32 4.79
CA GLN A 836 -16.90 1.75 4.98
C GLN A 836 -16.38 2.52 3.76
N ALA A 837 -15.57 3.55 3.98
CA ALA A 837 -15.17 4.51 2.93
C ALA A 837 -13.74 4.33 2.37
N GLY A 838 -13.09 3.19 2.68
CA GLY A 838 -11.72 2.77 2.30
C GLY A 838 -11.34 3.17 0.88
N GLU A 839 -11.99 2.51 -0.07
CA GLU A 839 -11.93 2.78 -1.52
C GLU A 839 -12.07 4.26 -1.90
N GLY A 840 -12.94 4.98 -1.18
CA GLY A 840 -13.19 6.39 -1.44
C GLY A 840 -12.10 7.30 -0.89
N TRP A 841 -11.46 6.94 0.23
CA TRP A 841 -10.26 7.65 0.70
C TRP A 841 -9.11 7.43 -0.28
N SER A 842 -8.88 6.19 -0.73
CA SER A 842 -7.84 5.84 -1.71
C SER A 842 -8.01 6.58 -3.04
N ASP A 843 -9.22 6.60 -3.60
CA ASP A 843 -9.53 7.40 -4.79
C ASP A 843 -9.28 8.91 -4.56
N PHE A 844 -9.74 9.42 -3.42
CA PHE A 844 -9.60 10.84 -3.08
C PHE A 844 -8.14 11.28 -2.97
N VAL A 845 -7.31 10.51 -2.25
CA VAL A 845 -5.89 10.87 -2.06
C VAL A 845 -5.13 10.79 -3.38
N ALA A 846 -5.42 9.81 -4.24
CA ALA A 846 -4.84 9.71 -5.57
C ALA A 846 -5.18 10.94 -6.43
N ILE A 847 -6.47 11.23 -6.65
CA ILE A 847 -6.89 12.31 -7.55
C ILE A 847 -6.59 13.71 -7.01
N SER A 848 -6.53 13.89 -5.69
CA SER A 848 -6.25 15.19 -5.07
C SER A 848 -4.75 15.49 -5.03
N THR A 849 -3.89 14.47 -4.86
CA THR A 849 -2.43 14.62 -4.88
C THR A 849 -1.92 14.85 -6.32
N LEU A 850 -2.56 14.22 -7.31
CA LEU A 850 -2.23 14.35 -8.74
C LEU A 850 -3.04 15.45 -9.46
N LEU A 851 -3.78 16.27 -8.71
CA LEU A 851 -4.65 17.31 -9.26
C LEU A 851 -3.81 18.32 -10.06
N ASN A 852 -4.18 18.54 -11.33
CA ASN A 852 -3.53 19.55 -12.15
C ASN A 852 -4.61 20.37 -12.89
N PRO A 853 -4.89 21.62 -12.48
CA PRO A 853 -5.90 22.46 -13.12
C PRO A 853 -5.65 22.80 -14.60
N ALA A 854 -4.46 22.50 -15.14
CA ALA A 854 -4.21 22.59 -16.58
C ALA A 854 -4.87 21.44 -17.37
N LEU A 855 -5.11 20.30 -16.71
CA LEU A 855 -5.71 19.11 -17.28
C LEU A 855 -7.11 18.85 -16.70
N ASP A 856 -7.32 19.11 -15.41
CA ASP A 856 -8.56 18.84 -14.68
C ASP A 856 -9.47 20.05 -14.62
N ASP A 857 -10.72 19.81 -15.02
CA ASP A 857 -11.82 20.75 -14.87
C ASP A 857 -12.74 20.26 -13.74
N PRO A 858 -13.05 21.08 -12.72
CA PRO A 858 -14.02 20.72 -11.69
C PRO A 858 -15.37 20.22 -12.25
N GLN A 859 -15.83 20.76 -13.38
CA GLN A 859 -17.10 20.40 -14.03
C GLN A 859 -16.93 19.31 -15.10
N GLY A 860 -15.68 19.01 -15.48
CA GLY A 860 -15.34 17.97 -16.44
C GLY A 860 -15.36 16.57 -15.81
N PRO A 861 -15.24 15.52 -16.63
CA PRO A 861 -15.03 14.16 -16.14
C PRO A 861 -13.57 13.96 -15.74
N ARG A 862 -13.34 13.30 -14.58
CA ARG A 862 -12.03 12.80 -14.11
C ARG A 862 -12.12 11.30 -13.79
N GLY A 863 -11.45 10.43 -14.54
CA GLY A 863 -11.48 8.97 -14.36
C GLY A 863 -10.36 8.44 -13.46
N MET A 864 -10.49 7.21 -12.93
CA MET A 864 -9.42 6.45 -12.27
C MET A 864 -8.90 5.32 -13.15
N GLY A 865 -7.59 5.06 -13.17
CA GLY A 865 -6.98 4.00 -14.00
C GLY A 865 -7.21 4.08 -15.52
N PRO A 866 -7.39 5.26 -16.17
CA PRO A 866 -7.68 5.31 -17.60
C PRO A 866 -6.52 4.81 -18.47
N TYR A 867 -5.26 4.98 -18.06
CA TYR A 867 -4.11 4.52 -18.85
C TYR A 867 -4.05 2.98 -18.92
N ALA A 868 -4.18 2.33 -17.77
CA ALA A 868 -4.30 0.87 -17.63
C ALA A 868 -5.45 0.29 -18.48
N LEU A 869 -6.54 1.05 -18.63
CA LEU A 869 -7.68 0.70 -19.48
C LEU A 869 -7.55 1.08 -20.96
N PHE A 870 -6.37 1.53 -21.41
CA PHE A 870 -6.11 1.94 -22.79
C PHE A 870 -7.01 3.11 -23.24
N GLN A 871 -7.33 4.03 -22.34
CA GLN A 871 -8.03 5.27 -22.65
C GLN A 871 -7.00 6.38 -22.82
N ASP A 872 -7.11 7.18 -23.89
CA ASP A 872 -6.08 8.15 -24.32
C ASP A 872 -5.94 9.38 -23.41
N SER A 873 -6.73 9.49 -22.35
CA SER A 873 -6.78 10.68 -21.49
C SER A 873 -7.26 10.33 -20.10
N ARG A 874 -6.73 11.02 -19.09
CA ARG A 874 -7.22 10.90 -17.71
C ARG A 874 -8.66 11.36 -17.47
N GLN A 875 -9.23 12.07 -18.45
CA GLN A 875 -10.66 12.42 -18.50
C GLN A 875 -11.54 11.34 -19.11
N GLY A 876 -10.95 10.18 -19.42
CA GLY A 876 -11.67 8.97 -19.75
C GLY A 876 -12.62 8.52 -18.64
N ALA A 877 -13.45 7.52 -18.94
CA ALA A 877 -14.37 6.96 -17.97
C ALA A 877 -13.65 6.35 -16.75
N GLY A 878 -12.45 5.79 -16.99
CA GLY A 878 -11.71 5.04 -15.97
C GLY A 878 -12.43 3.76 -15.55
N ILE A 879 -12.01 3.21 -14.41
CA ILE A 879 -12.53 1.97 -13.82
C ILE A 879 -13.88 2.18 -13.12
N ARG A 880 -14.11 3.36 -12.50
CA ARG A 880 -15.29 3.61 -11.66
C ARG A 880 -16.61 3.78 -12.48
N PRO A 881 -17.80 3.62 -11.86
CA PRO A 881 -19.08 3.68 -12.57
C PRO A 881 -19.36 5.01 -13.31
N ARG A 882 -18.81 6.12 -12.81
CA ARG A 882 -18.89 7.46 -13.40
C ARG A 882 -17.58 8.22 -13.11
N PRO A 883 -17.10 9.10 -13.99
CA PRO A 883 -16.01 10.01 -13.66
C PRO A 883 -16.36 10.91 -12.46
N TYR A 884 -15.38 11.34 -11.67
CA TYR A 884 -15.59 12.40 -10.69
C TYR A 884 -15.85 13.73 -11.40
N SER A 885 -16.76 14.52 -10.85
CA SER A 885 -17.18 15.81 -11.40
C SER A 885 -18.11 16.52 -10.43
N ARG A 886 -18.04 17.86 -10.35
CA ARG A 886 -19.06 18.69 -9.69
C ARG A 886 -20.37 18.77 -10.49
N ASN A 887 -20.31 18.42 -11.77
CA ASN A 887 -21.48 18.37 -12.65
C ASN A 887 -22.32 17.12 -12.34
N MET A 888 -23.47 17.34 -11.72
CA MET A 888 -24.39 16.28 -11.30
C MET A 888 -24.96 15.45 -12.48
N ALA A 889 -24.84 15.90 -13.73
CA ALA A 889 -25.20 15.10 -14.90
C ALA A 889 -24.11 14.08 -15.28
N ILE A 890 -22.84 14.39 -15.00
CA ILE A 890 -21.71 13.47 -15.16
C ILE A 890 -21.66 12.52 -13.96
N GLN A 891 -21.75 13.10 -12.75
CA GLN A 891 -21.61 12.41 -11.47
C GLN A 891 -22.82 12.67 -10.56
N PRO A 892 -23.92 11.90 -10.71
CA PRO A 892 -25.18 12.14 -10.02
C PRO A 892 -25.25 11.61 -8.57
N PHE A 893 -24.14 11.16 -7.98
CA PHE A 893 -24.14 10.56 -6.65
C PHE A 893 -24.71 11.47 -5.56
N THR A 894 -25.63 10.93 -4.77
CA THR A 894 -26.10 11.45 -3.46
C THR A 894 -26.11 10.34 -2.42
N TYR A 895 -26.16 10.67 -1.13
CA TYR A 895 -25.98 9.69 -0.06
C TYR A 895 -26.94 8.49 -0.13
N ASP A 896 -28.23 8.67 -0.45
CA ASP A 896 -29.16 7.54 -0.60
C ASP A 896 -28.83 6.62 -1.80
N SER A 897 -27.92 7.03 -2.69
CA SER A 897 -27.47 6.21 -3.83
C SER A 897 -26.79 4.93 -3.38
N ILE A 898 -26.30 4.88 -2.14
CA ILE A 898 -25.71 3.67 -1.57
C ILE A 898 -26.75 2.62 -1.21
N LYS A 899 -28.06 2.88 -1.24
CA LYS A 899 -29.07 1.85 -0.97
C LYS A 899 -29.13 0.82 -2.10
N SER A 900 -29.37 -0.46 -1.76
CA SER A 900 -29.45 -1.52 -2.76
C SER A 900 -30.57 -1.27 -3.77
N GLY A 901 -30.26 -1.43 -5.07
CA GLY A 901 -31.19 -1.16 -6.18
C GLY A 901 -31.43 0.33 -6.49
N GLY A 902 -30.69 1.24 -5.84
CA GLY A 902 -30.83 2.69 -6.01
C GLY A 902 -29.89 3.34 -7.03
N TRP A 903 -28.92 2.61 -7.59
CA TRP A 903 -27.95 3.21 -8.51
C TRP A 903 -28.32 2.98 -9.98
N LEU A 904 -27.88 3.89 -10.85
CA LEU A 904 -28.02 3.90 -12.32
C LEU A 904 -28.88 2.76 -12.92
N ASN A 905 -30.14 3.07 -13.24
CA ASN A 905 -31.11 2.13 -13.84
C ASN A 905 -31.52 0.93 -12.94
N GLY A 906 -31.56 1.11 -11.62
CA GLY A 906 -31.98 0.06 -10.68
C GLY A 906 -30.92 -0.99 -10.40
N THR A 907 -29.66 -0.69 -10.73
CA THR A 907 -28.52 -1.54 -10.40
C THR A 907 -28.01 -1.21 -8.99
N SER A 908 -27.33 -2.16 -8.36
CA SER A 908 -26.63 -1.90 -7.09
C SER A 908 -25.23 -1.40 -7.41
N LEU A 909 -24.73 -0.44 -6.63
CA LEU A 909 -23.29 -0.18 -6.54
C LEU A 909 -22.61 -1.43 -5.97
N ALA A 910 -21.51 -1.86 -6.59
CA ALA A 910 -20.65 -2.91 -6.04
C ALA A 910 -20.07 -2.44 -4.69
N LEU A 911 -19.85 -3.37 -3.75
CA LEU A 911 -19.11 -3.08 -2.54
C LEU A 911 -17.75 -3.76 -2.62
N PRO A 912 -16.70 -3.15 -2.05
CA PRO A 912 -16.70 -1.80 -1.47
C PRO A 912 -16.61 -0.66 -2.52
N HIS A 913 -16.06 -0.93 -3.71
CA HIS A 913 -15.63 0.07 -4.72
C HIS A 913 -16.70 1.09 -5.10
N GLY A 914 -17.92 0.63 -5.34
CA GLY A 914 -19.02 1.49 -5.77
C GLY A 914 -19.45 2.47 -4.67
N LEU A 915 -19.32 2.09 -3.40
CA LEU A 915 -19.59 3.02 -2.30
C LEU A 915 -18.45 4.04 -2.14
N GLY A 916 -17.20 3.56 -2.19
CA GLY A 916 -16.01 4.43 -2.15
C GLY A 916 -16.02 5.48 -3.25
N HIS A 917 -16.36 5.08 -4.48
CA HIS A 917 -16.57 5.98 -5.62
C HIS A 917 -17.52 7.15 -5.31
N GLY A 918 -18.61 6.85 -4.61
CA GLY A 918 -19.58 7.85 -4.16
C GLY A 918 -18.98 8.81 -3.14
N TRP A 919 -18.26 8.28 -2.14
CA TRP A 919 -17.57 9.08 -1.14
C TRP A 919 -16.51 10.00 -1.74
N ALA A 920 -15.65 9.49 -2.62
CA ALA A 920 -14.66 10.27 -3.35
C ALA A 920 -15.30 11.38 -4.20
N SER A 921 -16.50 11.13 -4.77
CA SER A 921 -17.26 12.16 -5.49
C SER A 921 -17.71 13.33 -4.59
N VAL A 922 -17.99 13.06 -3.31
CA VAL A 922 -18.31 14.10 -2.32
C VAL A 922 -17.06 14.91 -1.95
N LEU A 923 -15.94 14.21 -1.76
CA LEU A 923 -14.68 14.87 -1.44
C LEU A 923 -14.13 15.67 -2.63
N TRP A 924 -14.41 15.26 -3.88
CA TRP A 924 -14.11 16.06 -5.07
C TRP A 924 -14.80 17.43 -5.06
N ASP A 925 -16.10 17.48 -4.71
CA ASP A 925 -16.83 18.75 -4.54
C ASP A 925 -16.18 19.60 -3.45
N MET A 926 -15.83 18.98 -2.30
CA MET A 926 -15.17 19.65 -1.19
C MET A 926 -13.80 20.25 -1.59
N THR A 927 -12.95 19.49 -2.28
CA THR A 927 -11.64 19.95 -2.74
C THR A 927 -11.77 21.18 -3.62
N TRP A 928 -12.66 21.14 -4.62
CA TRP A 928 -12.82 22.26 -5.54
C TRP A 928 -13.53 23.47 -4.91
N ASP A 929 -14.45 23.27 -3.97
CA ASP A 929 -15.07 24.38 -3.25
C ASP A 929 -14.04 25.06 -2.31
N LEU A 930 -13.09 24.31 -1.73
CA LEU A 930 -11.94 24.87 -1.02
C LEU A 930 -10.95 25.57 -1.96
N VAL A 931 -10.67 25.01 -3.14
CA VAL A 931 -9.83 25.65 -4.16
C VAL A 931 -10.44 26.94 -4.67
N ASP A 932 -11.76 26.98 -4.89
CA ASP A 932 -12.46 28.20 -5.31
C ASP A 932 -12.33 29.31 -4.25
N LYS A 933 -12.30 28.94 -2.96
CA LYS A 933 -12.19 29.87 -1.84
C LYS A 933 -10.74 30.35 -1.59
N HIS A 934 -9.78 29.42 -1.60
CA HIS A 934 -8.41 29.66 -1.13
C HIS A 934 -7.37 29.71 -2.27
N GLY A 935 -7.79 29.42 -3.50
CA GLY A 935 -6.89 29.19 -4.62
C GLY A 935 -6.29 27.78 -4.62
N PHE A 936 -5.73 27.39 -5.76
CA PHE A 936 -4.98 26.14 -5.91
C PHE A 936 -3.49 26.41 -5.68
N ASN A 937 -2.83 25.55 -4.89
CA ASN A 937 -1.38 25.56 -4.80
C ASN A 937 -0.81 24.41 -5.64
N PRO A 938 0.04 24.70 -6.64
CA PRO A 938 0.65 23.68 -7.48
C PRO A 938 1.70 22.83 -6.78
N ASN A 939 2.12 23.14 -5.55
CA ASN A 939 3.04 22.30 -4.79
C ASN A 939 2.33 21.64 -3.60
N VAL A 940 2.11 20.32 -3.70
CA VAL A 940 1.43 19.53 -2.67
C VAL A 940 2.28 19.33 -1.41
N TYR A 941 3.60 19.52 -1.46
CA TYR A 941 4.48 19.46 -0.28
C TYR A 941 4.39 20.69 0.63
N GLU A 942 3.78 21.78 0.16
CA GLU A 942 3.67 22.99 0.97
C GLU A 942 2.68 22.83 2.13
N SER A 943 2.79 23.71 3.12
CA SER A 943 1.93 23.70 4.30
C SER A 943 0.44 23.62 3.92
N TRP A 944 -0.33 22.87 4.71
CA TRP A 944 -1.78 22.68 4.55
C TRP A 944 -2.58 23.96 4.27
N SER A 945 -2.13 25.10 4.79
CA SER A 945 -2.86 26.38 4.71
C SER A 945 -2.68 27.14 3.39
N THR A 946 -1.76 26.70 2.52
CA THR A 946 -1.29 27.45 1.35
C THR A 946 -2.19 27.38 0.12
N GLY A 947 -3.11 26.42 0.07
CA GLY A 947 -4.07 26.25 -1.01
C GLY A 947 -5.25 25.39 -0.59
N GLY A 948 -6.37 25.51 -1.31
CA GLY A 948 -7.57 24.73 -1.04
C GLY A 948 -7.39 23.22 -1.23
N ASN A 949 -6.53 22.81 -2.16
CA ASN A 949 -6.16 21.41 -2.36
C ASN A 949 -5.33 20.86 -1.18
N ASN A 950 -4.36 21.62 -0.65
CA ASN A 950 -3.60 21.23 0.54
C ASN A 950 -4.52 21.16 1.78
N ARG A 951 -5.46 22.11 1.93
CA ARG A 951 -6.47 22.08 3.00
C ARG A 951 -7.33 20.83 2.92
N ALA A 952 -7.78 20.46 1.72
CA ALA A 952 -8.61 19.27 1.52
C ALA A 952 -7.89 17.99 1.97
N ILE A 953 -6.62 17.80 1.58
CA ILE A 953 -5.81 16.65 2.00
C ILE A 953 -5.65 16.65 3.52
N GLN A 954 -5.27 17.78 4.12
CA GLN A 954 -5.10 17.89 5.58
C GLN A 954 -6.37 17.55 6.36
N TYR A 955 -7.52 18.08 5.94
CA TYR A 955 -8.79 17.85 6.64
C TYR A 955 -9.24 16.39 6.53
N VAL A 956 -8.90 15.71 5.44
CA VAL A 956 -9.16 14.27 5.32
C VAL A 956 -8.22 13.46 6.21
N VAL A 957 -6.92 13.75 6.24
CA VAL A 957 -5.96 13.07 7.13
C VAL A 957 -6.37 13.23 8.60
N ASP A 958 -6.83 14.43 9.00
CA ASP A 958 -7.36 14.65 10.34
C ASP A 958 -8.67 13.91 10.59
N GLY A 959 -9.56 13.92 9.61
CA GLY A 959 -10.81 13.15 9.67
C GLY A 959 -10.55 11.66 9.93
N LEU A 960 -9.57 11.06 9.24
CA LEU A 960 -9.16 9.67 9.43
C LEU A 960 -8.69 9.39 10.87
N LYS A 961 -7.88 10.28 11.44
CA LYS A 961 -7.42 10.18 12.85
C LYS A 961 -8.54 10.37 13.87
N LEU A 962 -9.57 11.13 13.52
CA LEU A 962 -10.69 11.48 14.42
C LEU A 962 -11.80 10.42 14.40
N GLN A 963 -12.09 9.80 13.25
CA GLN A 963 -13.34 9.06 13.02
C GLN A 963 -13.49 7.76 13.80
N GLY A 964 -12.40 7.19 14.34
CA GLY A 964 -12.42 5.94 15.11
C GLY A 964 -12.90 4.73 14.30
N CYS A 965 -13.15 3.59 14.96
CA CYS A 965 -13.42 2.32 14.27
C CYS A 965 -14.85 2.14 13.70
N GLY A 966 -14.92 1.49 12.53
CA GLY A 966 -16.11 1.26 11.71
C GLY A 966 -16.97 2.51 11.49
N PRO A 967 -16.40 3.60 10.97
CA PRO A 967 -17.15 4.79 10.62
C PRO A 967 -18.02 4.51 9.37
N GLY A 968 -19.17 5.17 9.26
CA GLY A 968 -19.84 5.36 7.96
C GLY A 968 -19.72 6.82 7.53
N LEU A 969 -20.44 7.20 6.47
CA LEU A 969 -20.14 8.45 5.77
C LEU A 969 -20.49 9.71 6.59
N VAL A 970 -21.47 9.64 7.49
CA VAL A 970 -21.82 10.75 8.39
C VAL A 970 -20.75 10.94 9.46
N VAL A 971 -20.24 9.85 10.04
CA VAL A 971 -19.12 9.89 11.01
C VAL A 971 -17.88 10.50 10.34
N ALA A 972 -17.53 10.02 9.15
CA ALA A 972 -16.36 10.50 8.40
C ALA A 972 -16.49 11.99 8.06
N ARG A 973 -17.67 12.44 7.61
CA ARG A 973 -17.97 13.87 7.38
C ARG A 973 -17.75 14.70 8.64
N ASP A 974 -18.34 14.29 9.76
CA ASP A 974 -18.29 15.06 11.00
C ASP A 974 -16.86 15.14 11.55
N ALA A 975 -16.08 14.08 11.38
CA ALA A 975 -14.66 14.05 11.71
C ALA A 975 -13.84 15.05 10.86
N ILE A 976 -14.04 15.07 9.53
CA ILE A 976 -13.41 16.05 8.63
C ILE A 976 -13.75 17.49 9.04
N ILE A 977 -15.04 17.75 9.31
CA ILE A 977 -15.50 19.09 9.71
C ILE A 977 -14.90 19.49 11.06
N ALA A 978 -14.79 18.57 12.02
CA ALA A 978 -14.21 18.85 13.33
C ALA A 978 -12.71 19.17 13.24
N GLY A 979 -11.95 18.42 12.43
CA GLY A 979 -10.53 18.72 12.17
C GLY A 979 -10.35 20.07 11.47
N ALA A 980 -11.17 20.36 10.45
CA ALA A 980 -11.15 21.64 9.74
C ALA A 980 -11.52 22.83 10.64
N ASP A 981 -12.52 22.67 11.52
CA ASP A 981 -12.94 23.70 12.47
C ASP A 981 -11.79 24.08 13.41
N GLU A 982 -11.09 23.08 13.95
CA GLU A 982 -9.96 23.32 14.86
C GLU A 982 -8.76 23.95 14.15
N LEU A 983 -8.41 23.49 12.95
CA LEU A 983 -7.27 24.03 12.19
C LEU A 983 -7.51 25.43 11.61
N SER A 984 -8.73 25.71 11.16
CA SER A 984 -9.06 26.95 10.46
C SER A 984 -9.72 28.01 11.35
N ASP A 985 -9.80 27.79 12.67
CA ASP A 985 -10.60 28.59 13.60
C ASP A 985 -12.07 28.78 13.09
N GLY A 986 -12.63 27.72 12.49
CA GLY A 986 -13.98 27.69 11.93
C GLY A 986 -14.19 28.43 10.60
N GLU A 987 -13.13 28.93 9.97
CA GLU A 987 -13.20 29.66 8.69
C GLU A 987 -13.86 28.82 7.58
N ASP A 988 -13.54 27.53 7.51
CA ASP A 988 -13.95 26.65 6.41
C ASP A 988 -15.19 25.81 6.69
N THR A 989 -15.64 25.74 7.94
CA THR A 989 -16.75 24.90 8.40
C THR A 989 -18.02 25.05 7.54
N CYS A 990 -18.42 26.28 7.19
CA CYS A 990 -19.61 26.47 6.34
C CYS A 990 -19.40 26.08 4.87
N THR A 991 -18.16 26.14 4.36
CA THR A 991 -17.80 25.70 3.01
C THR A 991 -17.90 24.18 2.91
N LEU A 992 -17.39 23.47 3.92
CA LEU A 992 -17.52 22.02 4.03
C LEU A 992 -18.99 21.60 4.14
N TRP A 993 -19.77 22.19 5.05
CA TRP A 993 -21.21 21.91 5.15
C TRP A 993 -21.95 22.17 3.84
N SER A 994 -21.57 23.21 3.09
CA SER A 994 -22.13 23.45 1.75
C SER A 994 -21.83 22.31 0.79
N SER A 995 -20.59 21.83 0.76
CA SER A 995 -20.13 20.74 -0.11
C SER A 995 -20.86 19.43 0.21
N PHE A 996 -20.85 18.99 1.47
CA PHE A 996 -21.50 17.75 1.90
C PHE A 996 -23.02 17.78 1.70
N SER A 997 -23.67 18.90 2.04
CA SER A 997 -25.12 19.05 1.87
C SER A 997 -25.59 19.10 0.42
N ARG A 998 -24.71 19.33 -0.56
CA ARG A 998 -25.05 19.24 -1.99
C ARG A 998 -25.37 17.80 -2.39
N ARG A 999 -24.66 16.83 -1.81
CA ARG A 999 -24.75 15.38 -2.13
C ARG A 999 -25.46 14.55 -1.07
N GLY A 1000 -26.32 15.13 -0.25
CA GLY A 1000 -27.18 14.37 0.66
C GLY A 1000 -26.53 14.00 2.00
N LEU A 1001 -25.33 14.51 2.28
CA LEU A 1001 -24.63 14.39 3.57
C LEU A 1001 -24.79 15.66 4.41
N GLY A 1002 -25.96 16.28 4.35
CA GLY A 1002 -26.32 17.49 5.11
C GLY A 1002 -26.46 17.27 6.62
N PHE A 1003 -26.67 18.35 7.35
CA PHE A 1003 -26.64 18.36 8.83
C PHE A 1003 -27.56 17.33 9.47
N SER A 1004 -28.76 17.12 8.92
CA SER A 1004 -29.73 16.15 9.45
C SER A 1004 -29.64 14.75 8.84
N ALA A 1005 -28.61 14.46 8.04
CA ALA A 1005 -28.40 13.13 7.47
C ALA A 1005 -28.12 12.10 8.57
N VAL A 1006 -28.66 10.90 8.41
CA VAL A 1006 -28.54 9.81 9.39
C VAL A 1006 -27.82 8.65 8.74
N GLN A 1007 -26.83 8.11 9.44
CA GLN A 1007 -26.07 6.96 8.95
C GLN A 1007 -26.83 5.65 9.06
N GLY A 1008 -27.48 5.41 10.21
CA GLY A 1008 -27.98 4.08 10.54
C GLY A 1008 -26.90 3.26 11.25
N THR A 1009 -26.68 2.02 10.79
CA THR A 1009 -25.66 1.12 11.34
C THR A 1009 -24.36 1.19 10.50
N THR A 1010 -23.62 0.08 10.38
CA THR A 1010 -22.57 -0.08 9.34
C THR A 1010 -23.13 -0.71 8.06
N ASN A 1011 -24.45 -0.92 8.01
CA ASN A 1011 -25.13 -1.35 6.80
C ASN A 1011 -25.40 -0.15 5.89
N ARG A 1012 -25.22 -0.35 4.60
CA ARG A 1012 -25.45 0.69 3.59
C ARG A 1012 -26.92 0.99 3.26
N ASN A 1013 -27.88 0.33 3.89
CA ASN A 1013 -29.29 0.38 3.46
C ASN A 1013 -30.27 0.89 4.52
N ASP A 1014 -29.76 1.36 5.65
CA ASP A 1014 -30.54 1.97 6.73
C ASP A 1014 -30.20 3.45 6.98
N ASN A 1015 -29.46 4.08 6.06
CA ASN A 1015 -29.15 5.51 6.07
C ASN A 1015 -30.35 6.37 5.62
N ASP A 1016 -30.33 7.66 5.93
CA ASP A 1016 -31.24 8.67 5.39
C ASP A 1016 -30.44 9.91 4.95
N GLU A 1017 -30.53 10.25 3.66
CA GLU A 1017 -29.92 11.47 3.16
C GLU A 1017 -30.64 12.75 3.61
N ALA A 1018 -29.86 13.82 3.76
CA ALA A 1018 -30.38 15.16 3.99
C ALA A 1018 -29.56 16.20 3.23
N PHE A 1019 -30.21 17.29 2.83
CA PHE A 1019 -29.58 18.33 2.02
C PHE A 1019 -29.48 19.68 2.73
N ASP A 1020 -29.81 19.75 4.02
CA ASP A 1020 -29.70 20.95 4.84
C ASP A 1020 -28.24 21.24 5.24
N THR A 1021 -27.93 22.51 5.47
CA THR A 1021 -26.64 22.92 6.04
C THR A 1021 -26.76 23.08 7.56
N HIS A 1022 -25.62 23.16 8.25
CA HIS A 1022 -25.60 23.43 9.68
C HIS A 1022 -26.40 24.71 10.01
N PRO A 1023 -27.20 24.75 11.09
CA PRO A 1023 -28.00 25.93 11.45
C PRO A 1023 -27.20 27.25 11.53
N ASP A 1024 -25.96 27.19 12.01
CA ASP A 1024 -25.08 28.37 12.09
C ASP A 1024 -24.56 28.86 10.73
N CYS A 1025 -24.64 28.03 9.70
CA CYS A 1025 -24.33 28.36 8.31
C CYS A 1025 -25.57 28.78 7.50
N LEU A 1026 -26.78 28.55 8.04
CA LEU A 1026 -28.04 28.91 7.41
C LEU A 1026 -28.38 30.39 7.61
N ARG A 1027 -28.82 31.07 6.55
CA ARG A 1027 -29.31 32.45 6.59
C ARG A 1027 -30.66 32.55 5.88
N GLY A 1028 -31.51 33.48 6.33
CA GLY A 1028 -32.80 33.75 5.68
C GLY A 1028 -32.65 34.69 4.47
N PHE A 1029 -33.60 34.63 3.54
CA PHE A 1029 -33.76 35.68 2.53
C PHE A 1029 -34.46 36.92 3.10
N GLN A 1030 -34.14 38.08 2.54
CA GLN A 1030 -34.78 39.35 2.87
C GLN A 1030 -36.05 39.57 2.04
N PRO A 1031 -37.00 40.37 2.57
CA PRO A 1031 -38.19 40.73 1.81
C PRO A 1031 -37.91 41.46 0.47
N PRO A 1032 -38.67 41.17 -0.60
CA PRO A 1032 -39.41 39.95 -0.90
C PRO A 1032 -38.52 38.91 -1.61
N PRO A 1033 -38.62 37.61 -1.28
CA PRO A 1033 -39.44 37.03 -0.20
C PRO A 1033 -38.73 36.96 1.17
N PRO A 1034 -39.39 37.34 2.28
CA PRO A 1034 -38.97 36.92 3.62
C PRO A 1034 -39.77 35.69 4.06
N HIS A 1035 -39.12 34.54 4.24
CA HIS A 1035 -39.78 33.39 4.87
C HIS A 1035 -38.80 32.58 5.72
N PRO A 1036 -39.22 32.05 6.88
CA PRO A 1036 -38.43 31.07 7.62
C PRO A 1036 -38.16 29.83 6.75
N TYR A 1037 -36.94 29.31 6.85
CA TYR A 1037 -36.59 28.03 6.24
C TYR A 1037 -37.53 26.92 6.74
N GLY A 1038 -37.91 26.00 5.85
CA GLY A 1038 -38.91 24.95 6.14
C GLY A 1038 -40.36 25.37 5.90
N THR A 1039 -40.62 26.54 5.32
CA THR A 1039 -41.97 26.96 4.91
C THR A 1039 -42.07 27.14 3.40
N LEU A 1040 -43.21 26.77 2.80
CA LEU A 1040 -43.49 26.97 1.38
C LEU A 1040 -44.02 28.36 1.09
N ARG A 1041 -43.61 28.90 -0.06
CA ARG A 1041 -44.15 30.13 -0.63
C ARG A 1041 -44.72 29.90 -2.02
N ASP A 1042 -45.90 30.43 -2.27
CA ASP A 1042 -46.53 30.42 -3.60
C ASP A 1042 -45.92 31.51 -4.50
N VAL A 1043 -45.60 31.12 -5.72
CA VAL A 1043 -45.14 31.98 -6.81
C VAL A 1043 -45.75 31.48 -8.12
N ASP A 1044 -46.15 32.39 -9.00
CA ASP A 1044 -46.66 32.01 -10.32
C ASP A 1044 -45.49 31.44 -11.16
N ALA A 1045 -45.70 30.29 -11.81
CA ALA A 1045 -44.67 29.70 -12.65
C ALA A 1045 -44.30 30.62 -13.84
N GLY A 1046 -43.01 30.81 -14.11
CA GLY A 1046 -42.52 31.71 -15.15
C GLY A 1046 -42.22 33.14 -14.67
N ASP A 1047 -42.69 33.52 -13.48
CA ASP A 1047 -42.37 34.83 -12.90
C ASP A 1047 -40.94 34.86 -12.32
N ALA A 1048 -40.27 36.00 -12.48
CA ALA A 1048 -38.95 36.21 -11.89
C ALA A 1048 -39.06 36.42 -10.37
N VAL A 1049 -38.31 35.65 -9.59
CA VAL A 1049 -38.28 35.74 -8.12
C VAL A 1049 -37.04 36.51 -7.67
N PRO A 1050 -37.16 37.70 -7.06
CA PRO A 1050 -35.98 38.41 -6.53
C PRO A 1050 -35.49 37.75 -5.24
N LEU A 1051 -34.35 37.08 -5.28
CA LEU A 1051 -33.69 36.53 -4.09
C LEU A 1051 -32.80 37.60 -3.47
N ARG A 1052 -33.13 38.06 -2.26
CA ARG A 1052 -32.41 39.14 -1.57
C ARG A 1052 -31.67 38.66 -0.34
N PHE A 1053 -30.41 39.04 -0.21
CA PHE A 1053 -29.58 38.62 0.92
C PHE A 1053 -28.50 39.66 1.24
N THR A 1054 -27.82 39.49 2.37
CA THR A 1054 -26.71 40.35 2.81
C THR A 1054 -25.47 39.51 3.06
N ALA A 1055 -24.31 40.13 2.82
CA ALA A 1055 -23.02 39.63 3.24
C ALA A 1055 -22.35 40.69 4.12
N ASP A 1056 -22.07 40.34 5.38
CA ASP A 1056 -21.66 41.32 6.39
C ASP A 1056 -20.35 42.00 5.98
N GLY A 1057 -20.39 43.33 5.81
CA GLY A 1057 -19.23 44.12 5.38
C GLY A 1057 -18.83 43.95 3.90
N TYR A 1058 -19.47 43.07 3.15
CA TYR A 1058 -19.13 42.75 1.75
C TYR A 1058 -20.07 43.41 0.74
N ARG A 1059 -19.52 43.96 -0.35
CA ARG A 1059 -20.28 44.75 -1.35
C ARG A 1059 -19.83 44.53 -2.79
N ARG A 1060 -18.97 43.55 -3.07
CA ARG A 1060 -18.57 43.21 -4.44
C ARG A 1060 -19.50 42.11 -4.98
N LEU A 1061 -19.62 42.01 -6.31
CA LEU A 1061 -20.59 41.11 -6.97
C LEU A 1061 -20.12 39.65 -7.10
N ASP A 1062 -18.87 39.38 -6.74
CA ASP A 1062 -18.23 38.06 -6.58
C ASP A 1062 -18.56 37.44 -5.20
N VAL A 1063 -19.77 37.65 -4.68
CA VAL A 1063 -20.21 37.19 -3.34
C VAL A 1063 -20.72 35.74 -3.33
N LEU A 1064 -20.89 35.12 -4.50
CA LEU A 1064 -21.47 33.79 -4.65
C LEU A 1064 -20.38 32.77 -4.95
N ALA A 1065 -20.52 31.57 -4.39
CA ALA A 1065 -19.67 30.43 -4.71
C ALA A 1065 -19.93 29.93 -6.15
N SER A 1066 -18.94 29.32 -6.81
CA SER A 1066 -18.96 28.96 -8.24
C SER A 1066 -20.08 27.99 -8.65
N ASN A 1067 -20.62 27.21 -7.72
CA ASN A 1067 -21.72 26.26 -7.95
C ASN A 1067 -23.07 26.76 -7.40
N SER A 1068 -23.24 28.08 -7.36
CA SER A 1068 -24.40 28.71 -6.74
C SER A 1068 -24.84 29.96 -7.51
N PRO A 1069 -26.16 30.24 -7.60
CA PRO A 1069 -27.26 29.52 -6.98
C PRO A 1069 -27.77 28.34 -7.83
N PHE A 1070 -28.35 27.36 -7.15
CA PHE A 1070 -29.02 26.22 -7.80
C PHE A 1070 -30.41 25.99 -7.19
N SER A 1071 -31.26 25.26 -7.91
CA SER A 1071 -32.58 24.84 -7.45
C SER A 1071 -32.77 23.34 -7.60
N ARG A 1072 -33.38 22.71 -6.60
CA ARG A 1072 -33.73 21.28 -6.61
C ARG A 1072 -35.23 21.10 -6.44
N ARG A 1073 -35.80 20.08 -7.09
CA ARG A 1073 -37.20 19.73 -6.84
C ARG A 1073 -37.35 19.07 -5.47
N VAL A 1074 -38.44 19.40 -4.79
CA VAL A 1074 -38.86 18.79 -3.52
C VAL A 1074 -40.32 18.38 -3.58
N ASP A 1075 -40.69 17.43 -2.74
CA ASP A 1075 -42.08 17.11 -2.48
C ASP A 1075 -42.74 18.25 -1.68
N CYS A 1076 -43.96 18.64 -2.05
CA CYS A 1076 -44.61 19.81 -1.46
C CYS A 1076 -45.04 19.60 -0.01
N ASP A 1077 -45.28 18.35 0.41
CA ASP A 1077 -45.79 18.07 1.76
C ASP A 1077 -44.63 17.84 2.74
N THR A 1078 -43.59 17.15 2.29
CA THR A 1078 -42.45 16.77 3.12
C THR A 1078 -41.26 17.72 3.00
N LEU A 1079 -41.19 18.53 1.94
CA LEU A 1079 -40.05 19.39 1.59
C LEU A 1079 -38.73 18.63 1.42
N ARG A 1080 -38.80 17.32 1.24
CA ARG A 1080 -37.65 16.45 0.96
C ARG A 1080 -37.53 16.22 -0.54
N VAL A 1081 -36.34 15.84 -1.00
CA VAL A 1081 -36.18 15.37 -2.38
C VAL A 1081 -37.09 14.14 -2.56
N PRO A 1082 -37.98 14.12 -3.57
CA PRO A 1082 -38.95 13.04 -3.71
C PRO A 1082 -38.23 11.70 -3.88
N SER A 1083 -38.49 10.74 -3.00
CA SER A 1083 -38.17 9.33 -3.20
C SER A 1083 -39.42 8.65 -3.77
N GLN A 1084 -39.36 8.13 -5.00
CA GLN A 1084 -40.52 7.47 -5.64
C GLN A 1084 -40.74 6.04 -5.08
N GLY A 1085 -40.32 5.77 -3.83
CA GLY A 1085 -40.24 4.41 -3.28
C GLY A 1085 -39.17 3.52 -3.92
N GLU A 1086 -38.62 3.91 -5.06
CA GLU A 1086 -37.43 3.34 -5.69
C GLU A 1086 -36.27 4.34 -5.54
N PHE A 1087 -35.16 3.88 -4.98
CA PHE A 1087 -33.98 4.72 -4.72
C PHE A 1087 -33.18 5.06 -5.98
N THR A 1088 -33.76 5.00 -7.19
CA THR A 1088 -33.03 5.00 -8.47
C THR A 1088 -32.40 6.35 -8.86
N THR A 1089 -31.13 6.30 -9.26
CA THR A 1089 -30.38 7.41 -9.86
C THR A 1089 -30.45 7.34 -11.40
N PRO A 1090 -30.62 8.46 -12.12
CA PRO A 1090 -30.75 9.82 -11.59
C PRO A 1090 -32.18 10.15 -11.15
N ARG A 1091 -32.29 10.67 -9.92
CA ARG A 1091 -33.44 11.50 -9.51
C ARG A 1091 -33.39 12.82 -10.30
N GLU A 1092 -34.44 13.64 -10.20
CA GLU A 1092 -34.39 14.98 -10.82
C GLU A 1092 -33.20 15.76 -10.22
N LEU A 1093 -32.22 16.06 -11.07
CA LEU A 1093 -30.95 16.67 -10.67
C LEU A 1093 -31.18 18.12 -10.21
N PRO A 1094 -30.37 18.65 -9.27
CA PRO A 1094 -30.31 20.08 -9.05
C PRO A 1094 -29.92 20.76 -10.37
N ILE A 1095 -30.56 21.88 -10.66
CA ILE A 1095 -30.30 22.70 -11.84
C ILE A 1095 -29.73 24.04 -11.41
N ASP A 1096 -28.74 24.54 -12.14
CA ASP A 1096 -28.24 25.89 -11.91
C ASP A 1096 -29.35 26.91 -12.18
N THR A 1097 -29.37 27.98 -11.39
CA THR A 1097 -30.35 29.05 -11.58
C THR A 1097 -29.89 30.02 -12.66
N GLU A 1098 -30.84 30.54 -13.42
CA GLU A 1098 -30.61 31.59 -14.42
C GLU A 1098 -31.23 32.92 -13.99
N THR A 1099 -30.86 33.99 -14.70
CA THR A 1099 -31.46 35.32 -14.55
C THR A 1099 -32.20 35.72 -15.83
N PRO A 1100 -33.33 36.45 -15.76
CA PRO A 1100 -34.14 36.74 -16.94
C PRO A 1100 -33.50 37.81 -17.82
N GLY A 1101 -33.33 37.49 -19.10
CA GLY A 1101 -32.76 38.38 -20.11
C GLY A 1101 -31.33 38.81 -19.79
N ASN A 1102 -31.07 40.12 -19.75
CA ASN A 1102 -29.75 40.69 -19.40
C ASN A 1102 -29.65 41.12 -17.93
N SER A 1103 -30.58 40.68 -17.08
CA SER A 1103 -30.55 40.98 -15.65
C SER A 1103 -29.31 40.35 -15.00
N LYS A 1104 -28.80 40.93 -13.91
CA LYS A 1104 -27.62 40.42 -13.21
C LYS A 1104 -27.81 40.55 -11.70
N LEU A 1105 -26.96 39.87 -10.94
CA LEU A 1105 -26.80 40.15 -9.52
C LEU A 1105 -26.45 41.63 -9.32
N THR A 1106 -27.16 42.28 -8.40
CA THR A 1106 -26.92 43.69 -8.03
C THR A 1106 -26.75 43.82 -6.53
N VAL A 1107 -26.06 44.86 -6.08
CA VAL A 1107 -25.92 45.20 -4.66
C VAL A 1107 -26.22 46.69 -4.45
N ASN A 1108 -27.03 47.02 -3.45
CA ASN A 1108 -27.40 48.40 -3.16
C ASN A 1108 -26.48 49.06 -2.11
N ALA A 1109 -26.69 50.35 -1.84
CA ALA A 1109 -25.89 51.12 -0.87
C ALA A 1109 -25.97 50.60 0.58
N ASN A 1110 -26.94 49.75 0.89
CA ASN A 1110 -27.10 49.11 2.20
C ASN A 1110 -26.45 47.71 2.25
N GLY A 1111 -25.78 47.26 1.18
CA GLY A 1111 -25.16 45.94 1.11
C GLY A 1111 -26.15 44.80 0.85
N VAL A 1112 -27.36 45.11 0.39
CA VAL A 1112 -28.36 44.09 0.03
C VAL A 1112 -28.14 43.66 -1.41
N PHE A 1113 -27.80 42.39 -1.58
CA PHE A 1113 -27.71 41.70 -2.86
C PHE A 1113 -29.10 41.34 -3.36
N THR A 1114 -29.34 41.46 -4.67
CA THR A 1114 -30.58 41.01 -5.33
C THR A 1114 -30.20 40.18 -6.54
N TYR A 1115 -30.47 38.87 -6.47
CA TYR A 1115 -30.36 37.91 -7.57
C TYR A 1115 -31.76 37.69 -8.17
N PRO A 1116 -32.04 38.16 -9.39
CA PRO A 1116 -33.34 37.97 -10.03
C PRO A 1116 -33.42 36.56 -10.64
N TRP A 1117 -33.96 35.59 -9.90
CA TRP A 1117 -34.06 34.20 -10.36
C TRP A 1117 -35.15 34.05 -11.43
N ALA A 1118 -34.76 33.59 -12.62
CA ALA A 1118 -35.68 33.17 -13.67
C ALA A 1118 -36.28 31.80 -13.33
N THR A 1119 -37.62 31.72 -13.35
CA THR A 1119 -38.36 30.48 -13.11
C THR A 1119 -39.04 30.03 -14.40
N LEU A 1120 -39.40 28.75 -14.52
CA LEU A 1120 -39.97 28.18 -15.74
C LEU A 1120 -41.48 27.98 -15.60
N GLU A 1121 -42.25 28.30 -16.66
CA GLU A 1121 -43.71 28.09 -16.70
C GLU A 1121 -44.09 26.62 -16.46
N GLU A 1122 -43.26 25.68 -16.93
CA GLU A 1122 -43.48 24.24 -16.77
C GLU A 1122 -43.33 23.72 -15.33
N TRP A 1123 -42.85 24.55 -14.39
CA TRP A 1123 -42.79 24.17 -12.97
C TRP A 1123 -44.15 24.23 -12.28
N GLY A 1124 -45.20 24.75 -12.93
CA GLY A 1124 -46.55 24.80 -12.37
C GLY A 1124 -47.01 23.47 -11.76
N GLY A 1125 -47.50 23.52 -10.52
CA GLY A 1125 -47.91 22.35 -9.73
C GLY A 1125 -46.77 21.60 -9.04
N THR A 1126 -45.53 22.11 -9.05
CA THR A 1126 -44.38 21.48 -8.38
C THR A 1126 -43.82 22.36 -7.25
N CYS A 1127 -43.02 21.76 -6.37
CA CYS A 1127 -42.27 22.50 -5.36
C CYS A 1127 -40.77 22.37 -5.57
N ARG A 1128 -40.02 23.45 -5.31
CA ARG A 1128 -38.56 23.46 -5.41
C ARG A 1128 -37.94 24.19 -4.22
N GLU A 1129 -36.78 23.72 -3.80
CA GLU A 1129 -35.85 24.49 -2.97
C GLU A 1129 -34.95 25.32 -3.90
N VAL A 1130 -34.62 26.53 -3.49
CA VAL A 1130 -33.50 27.31 -4.05
C VAL A 1130 -32.43 27.50 -2.98
N VAL A 1131 -31.17 27.33 -3.37
CA VAL A 1131 -30.00 27.46 -2.50
C VAL A 1131 -29.07 28.51 -3.09
N VAL A 1132 -28.79 29.55 -2.33
CA VAL A 1132 -27.80 30.60 -2.63
C VAL A 1132 -26.68 30.50 -1.59
N THR A 1133 -25.53 29.99 -2.01
CA THR A 1133 -24.30 29.84 -1.22
C THR A 1133 -23.40 31.03 -1.49
N ARG A 1134 -22.98 31.68 -0.41
CA ARG A 1134 -22.00 32.76 -0.44
C ARG A 1134 -20.57 32.22 -0.50
N ASP A 1135 -19.63 33.07 -0.89
CA ASP A 1135 -18.19 32.82 -0.83
C ASP A 1135 -17.67 32.41 0.56
N ASP A 1136 -18.31 32.87 1.64
CA ASP A 1136 -18.05 32.44 3.02
C ASP A 1136 -18.73 31.10 3.41
N GLY A 1137 -19.29 30.38 2.45
CA GLY A 1137 -19.96 29.10 2.64
C GLY A 1137 -21.36 29.18 3.26
N LYS A 1138 -21.80 30.35 3.76
CA LYS A 1138 -23.14 30.49 4.33
C LYS A 1138 -24.20 30.39 3.25
N GLN A 1139 -25.29 29.68 3.55
CA GLN A 1139 -26.34 29.40 2.58
C GLN A 1139 -27.65 30.10 2.94
N HIS A 1140 -28.25 30.75 1.94
CA HIS A 1140 -29.63 31.21 1.97
C HIS A 1140 -30.51 30.21 1.25
N ARG A 1141 -31.55 29.72 1.94
CA ARG A 1141 -32.41 28.64 1.45
C ARG A 1141 -33.88 28.98 1.60
N ALA A 1142 -34.69 28.61 0.62
CA ALA A 1142 -36.14 28.77 0.66
C ALA A 1142 -36.86 27.77 -0.25
N PHE A 1143 -38.10 27.42 0.14
CA PHE A 1143 -38.97 26.53 -0.61
C PHE A 1143 -40.10 27.29 -1.29
N PHE A 1144 -40.36 26.93 -2.54
CA PHE A 1144 -41.38 27.56 -3.38
C PHE A 1144 -42.32 26.50 -3.95
N ARG A 1145 -43.61 26.81 -3.97
CA ARG A 1145 -44.64 26.11 -4.74
C ARG A 1145 -44.99 26.97 -5.94
N PHE A 1146 -44.87 26.39 -7.13
CA PHE A 1146 -45.17 27.06 -8.38
C PHE A 1146 -46.63 26.83 -8.75
N LEU A 1147 -47.42 27.91 -8.85
CA LEU A 1147 -48.84 27.88 -9.15
C LEU A 1147 -49.13 27.87 -10.66
#